data_AF-A0A8T7F9N6-F1
#
_entry.id   AF-A0A8T7F9N6-F1
#
_cell.length_a   1.000
_cell.length_b   1.000
_cell.length_c   1.000
_cell.angle_alpha   90.00
_cell.angle_beta   90.00
_cell.angle_gamma   90.00
#
_symmetry.space_group_name_H-M   'P 1'
#
loop_
_entity.id
_entity.type
_entity.pdbx_description
1 polymer ?
#
loop_
_entity_poly.entity_id
_entity_poly.type
_entity_poly.pdbx_seq_one_letter_code
_entity_poly.pdbx_strand_id
1 'polypeptide(L)'
;MFSRPIRHIIALLLVFIVASSFILPIHHQTAYSQDPTTSQRVESDDARVDRNGNWSSQSASGASGGSYLYGGGGENDSLILHFYGASVEVIYVSGPKLGTLAIEVDDTVLRTVITAADTTSYGQSAKINYLSAEWHTLRVYAQEGGTVAIDAFVANLDAPPPTFVEPSDNPDRPAGSAAGVRAPVVETPVMEDTTHHGPRVAELGHVIINEIDANSPDAVELFNPTTSVVNLTGWQILIFSGASLESTWTIPAFYLVPGAYVVVYETAGTNTSAALYMNNSTGMESDFNYAVALNNNLGQGVDFVRWGGSTILPSAPDTWSGSPTFVFDSARSIGRNEQNDDDNSSSDFFQQCPTLGKVNNACLVLNEFFTDVVDAVEIFNPTGRTISLTGYQFTSYSGVNTLDLTYTFPTASIPSGGYVVLYEGAGTNTSTVFYAGSGQNFAWNADDGAGLLTTGAGGSVVDFARWGTTTVAPAGTSWFGGVLPTGPNDNSSVQRRPSGEDGDRTSDFCVQVPTLGTLNRPCVVINEIYGSDPDGIEIYNASLAAYTLTGFNVQLYDYTGTLGVDFNIPTFTLAAGAYVRVVEGAGTNTSTLLFGGGSLGWISGDPGAARLYNESSNGVDFVRWGNNTELGINGAFMLSPNAPAFPGNVSTTSIGRNTSGGDTDRGSDWCHQPTSPSTRNYGCPARLAVFAPASNQVSLTETPGSPPPPGNYFTYNSGLPAAGTNGQWVMGDWDGDGRQTPGVYGTNGVFYFTNAVGPIPSNAWLGIWFGLLAGVVPNAPIAGRFNGALQNDCIGVTDSANFPPYGVAFVLYFTCDMTGGNPPKTFQWLSVVLPDNQGFTGTFQFGAGDYDNNAVDSVAIRRGNFIAFTNTNPTTTNATFALAQYFEPPIAGTSLFIVGDFDNNGLDSFGYFFPASGAAYFKNDLDWNSGATPGSMTVWFPLGTATTADTWSGY
;
A
#
# COMPACT_ATOMS: atom_id res chain seq x y z
N MET A 1 57.44 8.42 -37.31
CA MET A 1 58.36 8.39 -36.14
C MET A 1 58.04 9.57 -35.23
N PHE A 2 58.38 9.43 -33.95
CA PHE A 2 58.25 10.40 -32.84
C PHE A 2 58.67 11.85 -33.14
N SER A 3 58.32 12.90 -32.37
CA SER A 3 57.16 13.19 -31.48
C SER A 3 57.32 14.58 -30.84
N ARG A 4 56.25 15.39 -30.76
CA ARG A 4 56.00 16.44 -29.71
C ARG A 4 57.06 17.60 -29.59
N PRO A 5 56.86 18.66 -28.74
CA PRO A 5 55.69 19.57 -28.70
C PRO A 5 56.02 21.07 -28.34
N ILE A 6 54.97 21.86 -28.01
CA ILE A 6 54.91 23.03 -27.06
C ILE A 6 55.12 24.51 -27.56
N ARG A 7 53.97 25.21 -27.67
CA ARG A 7 53.51 26.54 -27.11
C ARG A 7 54.17 27.93 -27.44
N HIS A 8 53.29 28.96 -27.33
CA HIS A 8 53.51 30.39 -26.96
C HIS A 8 54.00 31.37 -28.10
N ILE A 9 53.69 32.71 -28.20
CA ILE A 9 52.77 33.67 -27.49
C ILE A 9 52.70 35.09 -28.21
N ILE A 10 51.57 35.86 -28.08
CA ILE A 10 51.37 37.37 -28.02
C ILE A 10 51.56 38.40 -29.21
N ALA A 11 50.59 39.37 -29.30
CA ALA A 11 50.63 40.85 -29.60
C ALA A 11 50.24 41.54 -30.97
N LEU A 12 49.23 42.46 -30.88
CA LEU A 12 49.06 43.88 -31.40
C LEU A 12 49.20 44.26 -32.92
N LEU A 13 48.60 45.32 -33.53
CA LEU A 13 47.58 46.39 -33.22
C LEU A 13 47.16 47.16 -34.55
N LEU A 14 46.08 48.00 -34.55
CA LEU A 14 45.71 49.11 -35.51
C LEU A 14 44.83 48.75 -36.77
N VAL A 15 44.01 49.59 -37.48
CA VAL A 15 43.28 50.91 -37.29
C VAL A 15 42.24 51.21 -38.45
N PHE A 16 41.02 51.72 -38.13
CA PHE A 16 40.05 52.63 -38.86
C PHE A 16 39.57 52.39 -40.34
N ILE A 17 38.44 52.90 -40.89
CA ILE A 17 37.05 53.38 -40.55
C ILE A 17 36.41 53.93 -41.87
N VAL A 18 35.07 53.89 -42.06
CA VAL A 18 34.13 54.96 -42.55
C VAL A 18 32.70 54.35 -42.71
N ALA A 19 31.65 55.16 -42.50
CA ALA A 19 30.24 54.73 -42.33
C ALA A 19 29.24 55.31 -43.37
N SER A 20 27.99 54.79 -43.44
CA SER A 20 26.71 55.56 -43.27
C SER A 20 25.44 54.92 -43.88
N SER A 21 24.51 54.51 -43.02
CA SER A 21 23.06 54.85 -42.95
C SER A 21 21.98 54.46 -44.02
N PHE A 22 20.81 54.11 -43.46
CA PHE A 22 19.42 54.02 -43.98
C PHE A 22 18.91 52.74 -44.66
N ILE A 23 17.91 52.11 -44.00
CA ILE A 23 16.96 51.11 -44.52
C ILE A 23 15.55 51.54 -44.09
N LEU A 24 14.57 51.41 -45.01
CA LEU A 24 13.13 51.56 -44.72
C LEU A 24 12.51 50.17 -44.43
N PRO A 25 11.59 50.04 -43.46
CA PRO A 25 10.90 48.78 -43.18
C PRO A 25 9.72 48.56 -44.14
N ILE A 26 9.49 47.30 -44.54
CA ILE A 26 8.29 46.87 -45.27
C ILE A 26 7.32 46.23 -44.29
N HIS A 27 6.03 46.59 -44.39
CA HIS A 27 4.96 46.00 -43.57
C HIS A 27 4.74 44.52 -43.87
N HIS A 28 4.62 43.71 -42.82
CA HIS A 28 3.74 42.54 -42.79
C HIS A 28 2.70 42.78 -41.69
N GLN A 29 1.42 42.72 -42.04
CA GLN A 29 0.32 42.76 -41.08
C GLN A 29 0.12 41.37 -40.50
N THR A 30 0.50 41.15 -39.25
CA THR A 30 -0.03 40.05 -38.45
C THR A 30 -1.37 40.47 -37.87
N ALA A 31 -2.39 39.62 -38.02
CA ALA A 31 -3.64 39.79 -37.29
C ALA A 31 -3.38 39.54 -35.80
N TYR A 32 -3.79 40.47 -34.95
CA TYR A 32 -3.86 40.23 -33.51
C TYR A 32 -4.98 39.22 -33.24
N SER A 33 -4.62 37.99 -32.88
CA SER A 33 -5.49 37.19 -32.02
C SER A 33 -5.57 37.90 -30.67
N GLN A 34 -6.77 38.08 -30.14
CA GLN A 34 -6.90 38.47 -28.72
C GLN A 34 -6.64 37.24 -27.86
N ASP A 35 -5.83 37.43 -26.82
CA ASP A 35 -5.54 36.48 -25.76
C ASP A 35 -6.66 36.57 -24.70
N PRO A 36 -7.50 35.54 -24.50
CA PRO A 36 -8.58 35.56 -23.54
C PRO A 36 -8.14 34.93 -22.21
N THR A 37 -7.31 35.65 -21.45
CA THR A 37 -6.93 35.30 -20.07
C THR A 37 -7.29 36.42 -19.07
N THR A 38 -8.34 37.18 -19.36
CA THR A 38 -8.83 38.24 -18.49
C THR A 38 -9.63 37.67 -17.31
N SER A 39 -9.05 37.73 -16.10
CA SER A 39 -9.77 37.42 -14.86
C SER A 39 -11.06 38.26 -14.77
N GLN A 40 -12.17 37.59 -14.50
CA GLN A 40 -13.49 38.19 -14.34
C GLN A 40 -13.74 38.49 -12.85
N ARG A 41 -14.54 39.53 -12.56
CA ARG A 41 -15.16 39.70 -11.23
C ARG A 41 -16.48 38.93 -11.20
N VAL A 42 -16.68 38.17 -10.13
CA VAL A 42 -17.90 37.40 -9.84
C VAL A 42 -18.42 37.91 -8.50
N GLU A 43 -19.59 38.54 -8.47
CA GLU A 43 -20.14 39.01 -7.20
C GLU A 43 -20.53 37.81 -6.31
N SER A 44 -20.48 37.96 -4.99
CA SER A 44 -20.76 36.85 -4.06
C SER A 44 -22.17 36.26 -4.20
N ASP A 45 -23.13 37.04 -4.73
CA ASP A 45 -24.50 36.63 -4.98
C ASP A 45 -24.79 36.19 -6.44
N ASP A 46 -23.75 36.09 -7.29
CA ASP A 46 -23.82 35.56 -8.65
C ASP A 46 -24.27 34.08 -8.68
N ALA A 47 -24.93 33.66 -9.77
CA ALA A 47 -25.45 32.29 -9.92
C ALA A 47 -24.33 31.24 -10.15
N ARG A 48 -23.09 31.67 -10.35
CA ARG A 48 -21.89 30.81 -10.44
C ARG A 48 -21.22 30.55 -9.08
N VAL A 49 -21.80 31.06 -7.99
CA VAL A 49 -21.30 30.88 -6.62
C VAL A 49 -22.29 30.01 -5.86
N ASP A 50 -21.92 28.75 -5.65
CA ASP A 50 -22.73 27.81 -4.90
C ASP A 50 -22.69 28.12 -3.41
N ARG A 51 -23.81 27.90 -2.73
CA ARG A 51 -24.01 28.32 -1.33
C ARG A 51 -24.41 27.13 -0.49
N ASN A 52 -23.53 26.74 0.43
CA ASN A 52 -23.85 25.78 1.48
C ASN A 52 -24.14 26.53 2.80
N GLY A 53 -25.07 26.01 3.59
CA GLY A 53 -25.51 26.64 4.84
C GLY A 53 -26.29 27.96 4.66
N ASN A 54 -26.29 28.78 5.71
CA ASN A 54 -27.08 30.00 5.78
C ASN A 54 -26.29 31.22 5.31
N TRP A 55 -26.57 31.72 4.09
CA TRP A 55 -26.01 32.98 3.61
C TRP A 55 -27.10 34.03 3.37
N SER A 56 -26.91 35.20 3.95
CA SER A 56 -27.81 36.35 3.81
C SER A 56 -27.17 37.45 2.96
N SER A 57 -27.90 37.99 1.98
CA SER A 57 -27.46 39.16 1.23
C SER A 57 -27.71 40.44 2.03
N GLN A 58 -26.71 41.32 2.08
CA GLN A 58 -26.78 42.64 2.69
C GLN A 58 -26.50 43.71 1.63
N SER A 59 -27.52 44.48 1.27
CA SER A 59 -27.33 45.65 0.41
C SER A 59 -26.44 46.68 1.11
N ALA A 60 -25.39 47.14 0.43
CA ALA A 60 -24.46 48.14 0.91
C ALA A 60 -23.79 48.86 -0.26
N SER A 61 -23.87 50.20 -0.28
CA SER A 61 -23.28 51.02 -1.36
C SER A 61 -21.74 51.04 -1.41
N GLY A 62 -21.08 50.33 -0.49
CA GLY A 62 -19.64 50.14 -0.46
C GLY A 62 -19.17 48.80 -1.05
N ALA A 63 -20.07 47.82 -1.17
CA ALA A 63 -19.81 46.53 -1.80
C ALA A 63 -19.75 46.65 -3.33
N SER A 64 -19.04 45.75 -4.02
CA SER A 64 -19.29 45.54 -5.45
C SER A 64 -20.66 44.90 -5.66
N GLY A 65 -21.22 45.00 -6.87
CA GLY A 65 -22.65 44.71 -7.15
C GLY A 65 -23.69 45.61 -6.43
N GLY A 66 -23.37 46.22 -5.28
CA GLY A 66 -24.29 46.89 -4.37
C GLY A 66 -24.78 46.01 -3.21
N SER A 67 -24.32 44.76 -3.12
CA SER A 67 -24.64 43.78 -2.08
C SER A 67 -23.44 42.86 -1.81
N TYR A 68 -23.38 42.32 -0.60
CA TYR A 68 -22.43 41.26 -0.23
C TYR A 68 -23.17 40.15 0.52
N LEU A 69 -22.67 38.91 0.47
CA LEU A 69 -23.20 37.82 1.28
C LEU A 69 -22.48 37.72 2.63
N TYR A 70 -23.21 37.40 3.70
CA TYR A 70 -22.63 37.05 5.00
C TYR A 70 -23.23 35.77 5.58
N GLY A 71 -22.37 34.97 6.22
CA GLY A 71 -22.73 33.68 6.81
C GLY A 71 -23.49 33.79 8.13
N GLY A 72 -24.41 32.86 8.37
CA GLY A 72 -25.14 32.73 9.64
C GLY A 72 -24.25 32.35 10.82
N GLY A 73 -23.08 31.79 10.53
CA GLY A 73 -22.03 31.43 11.47
C GLY A 73 -21.99 29.96 11.85
N GLY A 74 -22.71 29.10 11.13
CA GLY A 74 -22.58 27.65 11.24
C GLY A 74 -21.29 27.15 10.58
N GLU A 75 -20.76 26.04 11.07
CA GLU A 75 -19.52 25.42 10.55
C GLU A 75 -19.65 24.93 9.10
N ASN A 76 -20.88 24.71 8.62
CA ASN A 76 -21.20 24.32 7.25
C ASN A 76 -21.51 25.51 6.31
N ASP A 77 -21.47 26.76 6.80
CA ASP A 77 -21.75 27.94 5.99
C ASP A 77 -20.55 28.25 5.07
N SER A 78 -20.61 27.82 3.80
CA SER A 78 -19.55 28.07 2.80
C SER A 78 -20.07 28.59 1.46
N LEU A 79 -19.27 29.41 0.77
CA LEU A 79 -19.45 29.72 -0.66
C LEU A 79 -18.41 28.94 -1.47
N ILE A 80 -18.80 28.42 -2.63
CA ILE A 80 -17.96 27.62 -3.52
C ILE A 80 -17.92 28.27 -4.91
N LEU A 81 -16.76 28.25 -5.56
CA LEU A 81 -16.56 28.75 -6.93
C LEU A 81 -15.53 27.89 -7.66
N HIS A 82 -15.92 27.34 -8.81
CA HIS A 82 -14.99 26.67 -9.72
C HIS A 82 -14.32 27.69 -10.65
N PHE A 83 -13.01 27.60 -10.84
CA PHE A 83 -12.24 28.51 -11.67
C PHE A 83 -11.03 27.83 -12.32
N TYR A 84 -10.48 28.43 -13.38
CA TYR A 84 -9.30 27.95 -14.07
C TYR A 84 -8.10 28.89 -13.89
N GLY A 85 -6.95 28.35 -13.47
CA GLY A 85 -5.64 28.97 -13.60
C GLY A 85 -4.97 29.41 -12.28
N ALA A 86 -3.73 29.89 -12.42
CA ALA A 86 -2.75 30.02 -11.34
C ALA A 86 -3.05 31.02 -10.19
N SER A 87 -4.22 31.68 -10.17
CA SER A 87 -4.56 32.63 -9.11
C SER A 87 -6.05 32.90 -8.95
N VAL A 88 -6.47 33.09 -7.70
CA VAL A 88 -7.80 33.58 -7.31
C VAL A 88 -7.68 34.64 -6.21
N GLU A 89 -8.56 35.63 -6.22
CA GLU A 89 -8.63 36.69 -5.22
C GLU A 89 -10.05 36.78 -4.63
N VAL A 90 -10.15 36.58 -3.32
CA VAL A 90 -11.38 36.72 -2.55
C VAL A 90 -11.47 38.16 -2.04
N ILE A 91 -12.58 38.82 -2.31
CA ILE A 91 -12.88 40.18 -1.86
C ILE A 91 -13.94 40.08 -0.78
N TYR A 92 -13.67 40.69 0.37
CA TYR A 92 -14.45 40.53 1.59
C TYR A 92 -14.70 41.86 2.29
N VAL A 93 -15.66 41.84 3.20
CA VAL A 93 -15.94 42.94 4.13
C VAL A 93 -15.28 42.62 5.46
N SER A 94 -14.66 43.62 6.09
CA SER A 94 -14.19 43.53 7.48
C SER A 94 -15.10 44.35 8.40
N GLY A 95 -15.21 43.99 9.69
CA GLY A 95 -16.05 44.75 10.63
C GLY A 95 -16.25 44.11 12.02
N PRO A 96 -16.98 44.77 12.94
CA PRO A 96 -16.90 44.48 14.39
C PRO A 96 -17.56 43.17 14.85
N LYS A 97 -18.21 42.45 13.94
CA LYS A 97 -18.96 41.20 14.23
C LYS A 97 -18.53 40.05 13.31
N LEU A 98 -17.43 40.21 12.59
CA LEU A 98 -16.94 39.21 11.65
C LEU A 98 -15.78 38.42 12.26
N GLY A 99 -15.67 37.14 11.88
CA GLY A 99 -14.70 36.18 12.42
C GLY A 99 -13.47 35.97 11.54
N THR A 100 -12.94 34.76 11.53
CA THR A 100 -11.83 34.35 10.68
C THR A 100 -12.36 33.67 9.42
N LEU A 101 -11.95 34.17 8.26
CA LEU A 101 -12.24 33.63 6.94
C LEU A 101 -11.17 32.61 6.55
N ALA A 102 -11.58 31.37 6.29
CA ALA A 102 -10.76 30.36 5.62
C ALA A 102 -10.94 30.47 4.09
N ILE A 103 -9.84 30.29 3.37
CA ILE A 103 -9.75 30.23 1.90
C ILE A 103 -9.10 28.89 1.56
N GLU A 104 -9.93 27.98 1.10
CA GLU A 104 -9.63 26.59 0.76
C GLU A 104 -9.64 26.45 -0.75
N VAL A 105 -8.63 25.80 -1.32
CA VAL A 105 -8.56 25.48 -2.74
C VAL A 105 -8.16 24.01 -2.85
N ASP A 106 -8.94 23.23 -3.58
CA ASP A 106 -8.75 21.78 -3.78
C ASP A 106 -8.54 21.06 -2.43
N ASP A 107 -9.56 21.18 -1.57
CA ASP A 107 -9.65 20.62 -0.21
C ASP A 107 -8.51 21.01 0.76
N THR A 108 -7.68 21.99 0.38
CA THR A 108 -6.53 22.47 1.16
C THR A 108 -6.74 23.92 1.59
N VAL A 109 -6.74 24.20 2.90
CA VAL A 109 -6.79 25.58 3.42
C VAL A 109 -5.46 26.30 3.17
N LEU A 110 -5.38 27.06 2.08
CA LEU A 110 -4.18 27.80 1.67
C LEU A 110 -4.01 29.13 2.41
N ARG A 111 -5.08 29.71 2.94
CA ARG A 111 -5.01 31.01 3.64
C ARG A 111 -6.14 31.21 4.63
N THR A 112 -5.81 31.82 5.77
CA THR A 112 -6.79 32.31 6.75
C THR A 112 -6.65 33.84 6.92
N VAL A 113 -7.77 34.52 7.19
CA VAL A 113 -7.85 35.98 7.25
C VAL A 113 -8.78 36.41 8.39
N ILE A 114 -8.24 37.13 9.38
CA ILE A 114 -9.08 37.73 10.43
C ILE A 114 -9.85 38.91 9.82
N THR A 115 -11.18 38.80 9.73
CA THR A 115 -12.06 39.85 9.17
C THR A 115 -12.67 40.77 10.25
N ALA A 116 -12.42 40.47 11.53
CA ALA A 116 -12.75 41.33 12.66
C ALA A 116 -12.04 42.69 12.58
N ALA A 117 -12.78 43.80 12.64
CA ALA A 117 -12.23 45.16 12.64
C ALA A 117 -13.14 46.16 13.37
N ASP A 118 -12.60 47.22 13.99
CA ASP A 118 -13.36 48.23 14.74
C ASP A 118 -14.39 49.00 13.90
N THR A 119 -14.23 49.03 12.57
CA THR A 119 -15.11 49.74 11.63
C THR A 119 -15.34 48.91 10.38
N THR A 120 -16.58 48.88 9.89
CA THR A 120 -16.91 48.19 8.64
C THR A 120 -16.16 48.78 7.45
N SER A 121 -15.37 47.96 6.76
CA SER A 121 -14.62 48.35 5.56
C SER A 121 -14.85 47.36 4.42
N TYR A 122 -15.17 47.87 3.23
CA TYR A 122 -15.47 47.10 2.02
C TYR A 122 -14.23 46.97 1.13
N GLY A 123 -14.31 46.10 0.11
CA GLY A 123 -13.24 45.93 -0.89
C GLY A 123 -11.90 45.49 -0.30
N GLN A 124 -11.88 44.83 0.87
CA GLN A 124 -10.68 44.17 1.36
C GLN A 124 -10.44 42.93 0.51
N SER A 125 -9.18 42.54 0.25
CA SER A 125 -8.92 41.34 -0.55
C SER A 125 -7.80 40.46 -0.04
N ALA A 126 -7.91 39.17 -0.39
CA ALA A 126 -6.95 38.13 -0.08
C ALA A 126 -6.74 37.28 -1.33
N LYS A 127 -5.50 37.28 -1.83
CA LYS A 127 -5.12 36.61 -3.07
C LYS A 127 -4.29 35.36 -2.81
N ILE A 128 -4.55 34.31 -3.60
CA ILE A 128 -3.70 33.14 -3.82
C ILE A 128 -3.15 33.27 -5.25
N ASN A 129 -1.85 33.07 -5.45
CA ASN A 129 -1.19 33.34 -6.74
C ASN A 129 -0.01 32.38 -7.05
N TYR A 130 -0.13 31.15 -6.54
CA TYR A 130 0.88 30.10 -6.62
C TYR A 130 0.22 28.74 -6.89
N LEU A 131 -0.90 28.74 -7.61
CA LEU A 131 -1.59 27.54 -8.08
C LEU A 131 -1.05 27.10 -9.44
N SER A 132 -1.37 25.87 -9.84
CA SER A 132 -1.16 25.34 -11.18
C SER A 132 -2.05 26.04 -12.22
N ALA A 133 -1.81 25.78 -13.50
CA ALA A 133 -2.63 26.31 -14.60
C ALA A 133 -3.70 25.28 -15.01
N GLU A 134 -4.60 24.95 -14.08
CA GLU A 134 -5.65 23.95 -14.28
C GLU A 134 -6.99 24.37 -13.65
N TRP A 135 -7.98 23.48 -13.63
CA TRP A 135 -9.24 23.72 -12.92
C TRP A 135 -9.06 23.51 -11.42
N HIS A 136 -9.67 24.42 -10.65
CA HIS A 136 -9.59 24.46 -9.20
C HIS A 136 -10.99 24.70 -8.61
N THR A 137 -11.22 24.16 -7.42
CA THR A 137 -12.43 24.43 -6.61
C THR A 137 -12.04 25.32 -5.44
N LEU A 138 -12.49 26.57 -5.45
CA LEU A 138 -12.40 27.47 -4.29
C LEU A 138 -13.56 27.20 -3.34
N ARG A 139 -13.28 27.07 -2.04
CA ARG A 139 -14.27 27.12 -0.96
C ARG A 139 -13.88 28.16 0.08
N VAL A 140 -14.85 28.96 0.53
CA VAL A 140 -14.64 29.99 1.56
C VAL A 140 -15.68 29.87 2.66
N TYR A 141 -15.23 29.88 3.92
CA TYR A 141 -16.07 29.65 5.10
C TYR A 141 -15.50 30.32 6.36
N ALA A 142 -16.25 30.28 7.45
CA ALA A 142 -15.80 30.78 8.74
C ALA A 142 -15.06 29.68 9.54
N GLN A 143 -13.80 29.96 9.90
CA GLN A 143 -13.02 29.08 10.76
C GLN A 143 -13.46 29.24 12.23
N GLU A 144 -13.58 28.13 12.97
CA GLU A 144 -14.01 28.07 14.39
C GLU A 144 -15.46 28.54 14.67
N GLY A 145 -16.28 28.71 13.61
CA GLY A 145 -17.65 29.21 13.71
C GLY A 145 -17.73 30.74 13.90
N GLY A 146 -18.76 31.35 13.29
CA GLY A 146 -18.97 32.81 13.31
C GLY A 146 -19.19 33.41 11.93
N THR A 147 -19.61 34.68 11.86
CA THR A 147 -19.97 35.31 10.58
C THR A 147 -18.73 35.76 9.81
N VAL A 148 -18.63 35.41 8.53
CA VAL A 148 -17.74 36.07 7.55
C VAL A 148 -18.60 36.72 6.46
N ALA A 149 -18.04 37.70 5.75
CA ALA A 149 -18.78 38.49 4.77
C ALA A 149 -17.96 38.62 3.47
N ILE A 150 -18.47 38.06 2.37
CA ILE A 150 -17.81 38.01 1.06
C ILE A 150 -18.52 38.98 0.12
N ASP A 151 -17.73 39.82 -0.53
CA ASP A 151 -18.15 40.86 -1.48
C ASP A 151 -18.21 40.24 -2.89
N ALA A 152 -17.06 39.74 -3.35
CA ALA A 152 -16.87 39.18 -4.69
C ALA A 152 -15.63 38.27 -4.77
N PHE A 153 -15.47 37.61 -5.91
CA PHE A 153 -14.27 36.89 -6.31
C PHE A 153 -13.68 37.52 -7.57
N VAL A 154 -12.36 37.40 -7.75
CA VAL A 154 -11.69 37.69 -9.02
C VAL A 154 -10.89 36.46 -9.44
N ALA A 155 -11.36 35.78 -10.47
CA ALA A 155 -10.81 34.53 -10.99
C ALA A 155 -10.96 34.48 -12.51
N ASN A 156 -10.25 33.60 -13.20
CA ASN A 156 -10.58 33.27 -14.58
C ASN A 156 -11.54 32.08 -14.60
N LEU A 157 -12.67 32.20 -15.30
CA LEU A 157 -13.71 31.17 -15.35
C LEU A 157 -13.71 30.40 -16.67
N ASP A 158 -12.89 30.83 -17.63
CA ASP A 158 -12.80 30.22 -18.95
C ASP A 158 -11.46 29.48 -19.06
N ALA A 159 -11.49 28.16 -19.26
CA ALA A 159 -10.30 27.44 -19.64
C ALA A 159 -9.80 27.94 -21.02
N PRO A 160 -8.47 28.05 -21.24
CA PRO A 160 -7.93 28.38 -22.55
C PRO A 160 -8.41 27.32 -23.56
N PRO A 161 -8.78 27.72 -24.79
CA PRO A 161 -9.13 26.75 -25.82
C PRO A 161 -7.95 25.79 -26.03
N PRO A 162 -8.19 24.48 -26.14
CA PRO A 162 -7.12 23.49 -26.20
C PRO A 162 -6.17 23.82 -27.36
N THR A 163 -4.89 24.03 -27.04
CA THR A 163 -3.86 24.28 -28.05
C THR A 163 -3.66 23.04 -28.91
N PHE A 164 -4.39 23.00 -30.02
CA PHE A 164 -4.18 22.03 -31.09
C PHE A 164 -2.76 22.18 -31.64
N VAL A 165 -1.87 21.31 -31.19
CA VAL A 165 -0.61 21.05 -31.87
C VAL A 165 -0.96 20.16 -33.06
N GLU A 166 -1.21 20.77 -34.23
CA GLU A 166 -1.41 20.01 -35.47
C GLU A 166 -0.18 19.12 -35.74
N PRO A 167 -0.35 17.80 -35.89
CA PRO A 167 0.69 16.94 -36.43
C PRO A 167 0.97 17.35 -37.88
N SER A 168 2.23 17.64 -38.20
CA SER A 168 2.60 17.96 -39.58
C SER A 168 2.57 16.70 -40.45
N ASP A 169 1.59 16.56 -41.35
CA ASP A 169 1.90 15.97 -42.66
C ASP A 169 0.93 16.30 -43.81
N ASN A 170 1.55 16.71 -44.91
CA ASN A 170 1.19 16.59 -46.33
C ASN A 170 -0.20 17.09 -46.88
N PRO A 171 -0.24 17.90 -47.96
CA PRO A 171 -1.49 18.46 -48.49
C PRO A 171 -2.05 17.67 -49.68
N ASP A 172 -3.36 17.38 -49.68
CA ASP A 172 -4.09 17.17 -50.94
C ASP A 172 -5.63 17.40 -50.87
N ARG A 173 -6.12 18.21 -51.82
CA ARG A 173 -7.53 18.43 -52.25
C ARG A 173 -8.54 19.19 -51.34
N PRO A 174 -9.62 19.76 -51.94
CA PRO A 174 -9.95 21.17 -51.66
C PRO A 174 -11.36 21.46 -51.13
N ALA A 175 -11.54 22.72 -50.70
CA ALA A 175 -12.72 23.27 -50.04
C ALA A 175 -14.05 23.24 -50.83
N GLY A 176 -15.15 23.11 -50.09
CA GLY A 176 -16.52 23.42 -50.51
C GLY A 176 -17.21 24.27 -49.43
N SER A 177 -17.82 25.39 -49.83
CA SER A 177 -18.43 26.38 -48.91
C SER A 177 -19.93 26.17 -48.70
N ALA A 178 -20.46 26.55 -47.54
CA ALA A 178 -21.72 27.32 -47.46
C ALA A 178 -21.85 28.04 -46.11
N ALA A 179 -22.31 29.30 -46.14
CA ALA A 179 -22.69 30.07 -44.95
C ALA A 179 -24.20 29.97 -44.69
N GLY A 180 -24.62 30.08 -43.43
CA GLY A 180 -26.03 30.12 -43.02
C GLY A 180 -26.23 30.99 -41.77
N VAL A 181 -27.07 32.02 -41.89
CA VAL A 181 -27.31 33.04 -40.85
C VAL A 181 -28.75 32.93 -40.33
N ARG A 182 -28.98 32.87 -39.01
CA ARG A 182 -30.10 33.60 -38.35
C ARG A 182 -30.16 33.55 -36.81
N ALA A 183 -30.20 34.78 -36.24
CA ALA A 183 -31.03 35.33 -35.15
C ALA A 183 -31.52 34.50 -33.94
N PRO A 184 -31.49 35.06 -32.70
CA PRO A 184 -31.95 34.43 -31.47
C PRO A 184 -33.46 34.61 -31.19
N VAL A 185 -33.99 33.81 -30.26
CA VAL A 185 -35.35 33.95 -29.68
C VAL A 185 -35.22 34.24 -28.19
N VAL A 186 -36.13 35.07 -27.67
CA VAL A 186 -36.24 35.48 -26.27
C VAL A 186 -37.46 34.81 -25.66
N GLU A 187 -37.32 34.16 -24.51
CA GLU A 187 -38.42 33.94 -23.57
C GLU A 187 -37.97 34.25 -22.13
N THR A 188 -38.95 34.64 -21.30
CA THR A 188 -38.80 35.18 -19.95
C THR A 188 -39.41 34.26 -18.90
N PRO A 189 -38.90 34.26 -17.65
CA PRO A 189 -39.20 33.21 -16.67
C PRO A 189 -40.52 33.42 -15.92
N VAL A 190 -40.99 32.35 -15.27
CA VAL A 190 -42.13 32.35 -14.34
C VAL A 190 -41.72 31.65 -13.03
N MET A 191 -41.68 32.40 -11.93
CA MET A 191 -41.82 31.85 -10.56
C MET A 191 -43.33 31.73 -10.24
N GLU A 192 -43.83 31.02 -9.23
CA GLU A 192 -43.29 30.44 -8.00
C GLU A 192 -44.36 29.46 -7.45
N ASP A 193 -44.01 28.43 -6.69
CA ASP A 193 -44.84 27.98 -5.55
C ASP A 193 -44.00 27.20 -4.53
N THR A 194 -44.31 27.31 -3.24
CA THR A 194 -43.46 26.79 -2.15
C THR A 194 -44.26 26.13 -1.02
N THR A 195 -43.58 25.19 -0.34
CA THR A 195 -43.89 24.59 0.98
C THR A 195 -44.92 23.45 1.06
N HIS A 196 -44.43 22.21 1.26
CA HIS A 196 -44.56 21.54 2.57
C HIS A 196 -43.47 20.45 2.76
N HIS A 197 -43.24 20.01 4.01
CA HIS A 197 -42.09 19.19 4.38
C HIS A 197 -42.28 17.67 4.21
N GLY A 198 -41.24 17.03 3.68
CA GLY A 198 -40.89 15.61 3.76
C GLY A 198 -39.35 15.50 3.62
N PRO A 199 -38.74 14.30 3.79
CA PRO A 199 -37.32 14.14 3.46
C PRO A 199 -37.10 14.53 2.00
N ARG A 200 -36.07 15.34 1.73
CA ARG A 200 -35.73 15.71 0.35
C ARG A 200 -35.14 14.49 -0.34
N VAL A 201 -35.99 13.75 -1.04
CA VAL A 201 -35.58 13.10 -2.28
C VAL A 201 -35.21 14.25 -3.21
N ALA A 202 -33.92 14.51 -3.38
CA ALA A 202 -33.46 15.33 -4.49
C ALA A 202 -33.86 14.62 -5.78
N GLU A 203 -34.38 15.34 -6.77
CA GLU A 203 -34.78 14.72 -8.04
C GLU A 203 -33.55 14.37 -8.88
N LEU A 204 -32.91 13.25 -8.54
CA LEU A 204 -32.12 12.49 -9.49
C LEU A 204 -33.05 12.15 -10.67
N GLY A 205 -32.83 12.83 -11.80
CA GLY A 205 -33.76 12.83 -12.93
C GLY A 205 -33.75 11.56 -13.78
N HIS A 206 -32.99 10.54 -13.39
CA HIS A 206 -32.70 9.35 -14.19
C HIS A 206 -32.48 8.10 -13.33
N VAL A 207 -32.11 6.97 -13.95
CA VAL A 207 -31.84 5.69 -13.28
C VAL A 207 -30.34 5.54 -13.08
N ILE A 208 -29.95 5.20 -11.86
CA ILE A 208 -28.55 5.15 -11.43
C ILE A 208 -28.07 3.71 -11.22
N ILE A 209 -26.79 3.46 -11.45
CA ILE A 209 -26.01 2.34 -10.92
C ILE A 209 -25.95 2.52 -9.40
N ASN A 210 -26.55 1.58 -8.67
CA ASN A 210 -26.64 1.63 -7.22
C ASN A 210 -25.55 0.80 -6.55
N GLU A 211 -25.23 -0.37 -7.08
CA GLU A 211 -24.25 -1.29 -6.49
C GLU A 211 -23.50 -2.06 -7.58
N ILE A 212 -22.19 -2.24 -7.42
CA ILE A 212 -21.37 -3.16 -8.20
C ILE A 212 -20.83 -4.24 -7.27
N ASP A 213 -21.26 -5.48 -7.50
CA ASP A 213 -20.77 -6.67 -6.81
C ASP A 213 -19.86 -7.45 -7.76
N ALA A 214 -18.56 -7.49 -7.47
CA ALA A 214 -17.55 -8.21 -8.26
C ALA A 214 -17.28 -9.63 -7.72
N ASN A 215 -18.19 -10.15 -6.88
CA ASN A 215 -18.08 -11.47 -6.28
C ASN A 215 -18.89 -12.47 -7.10
N SER A 216 -18.31 -13.63 -7.44
CA SER A 216 -18.99 -14.58 -8.33
C SER A 216 -20.30 -15.10 -7.72
N PRO A 217 -21.47 -14.86 -8.37
CA PRO A 217 -21.64 -14.31 -9.71
C PRO A 217 -21.72 -12.78 -9.76
N ASP A 218 -20.88 -12.14 -10.59
CA ASP A 218 -20.82 -10.67 -10.71
C ASP A 218 -22.22 -10.06 -10.96
N ALA A 219 -22.48 -8.90 -10.37
CA ALA A 219 -23.73 -8.19 -10.51
C ALA A 219 -23.60 -6.67 -10.60
N VAL A 220 -24.47 -6.07 -11.41
CA VAL A 220 -24.70 -4.62 -11.48
C VAL A 220 -26.12 -4.35 -11.02
N GLU A 221 -26.31 -3.60 -9.95
CA GLU A 221 -27.63 -3.14 -9.52
C GLU A 221 -27.95 -1.75 -10.07
N LEU A 222 -29.18 -1.59 -10.55
CA LEU A 222 -29.74 -0.30 -10.95
C LEU A 222 -30.90 0.10 -10.02
N PHE A 223 -30.98 1.38 -9.66
CA PHE A 223 -32.04 1.98 -8.85
C PHE A 223 -32.78 3.08 -9.64
N ASN A 224 -34.11 3.15 -9.47
CA ASN A 224 -34.91 4.26 -9.99
C ASN A 224 -35.31 5.23 -8.86
N PRO A 225 -34.52 6.29 -8.60
CA PRO A 225 -34.87 7.35 -7.65
C PRO A 225 -36.03 8.23 -8.14
N THR A 226 -36.36 8.21 -9.45
CA THR A 226 -37.37 9.10 -10.03
C THR A 226 -38.78 8.78 -9.52
N THR A 227 -39.67 9.77 -9.61
CA THR A 227 -41.10 9.63 -9.29
C THR A 227 -41.91 8.89 -10.36
N SER A 228 -41.30 8.48 -11.48
CA SER A 228 -41.96 7.87 -12.65
C SER A 228 -41.42 6.48 -13.02
N VAL A 229 -42.23 5.67 -13.70
CA VAL A 229 -41.76 4.37 -14.23
C VAL A 229 -40.82 4.62 -15.40
N VAL A 230 -39.57 4.15 -15.29
CA VAL A 230 -38.57 4.27 -16.35
C VAL A 230 -38.58 3.01 -17.22
N ASN A 231 -38.63 3.21 -18.54
CA ASN A 231 -38.55 2.12 -19.52
C ASN A 231 -37.08 1.88 -19.92
N LEU A 232 -36.49 0.82 -19.38
CA LEU A 232 -35.11 0.43 -19.66
C LEU A 232 -34.95 -0.41 -20.93
N THR A 233 -36.03 -0.66 -21.68
CA THR A 233 -35.98 -1.48 -22.90
C THR A 233 -34.99 -0.91 -23.92
N GLY A 234 -33.96 -1.71 -24.23
CA GLY A 234 -32.92 -1.36 -25.20
C GLY A 234 -31.81 -0.47 -24.65
N TRP A 235 -31.82 -0.14 -23.36
CA TRP A 235 -30.66 0.46 -22.68
C TRP A 235 -29.50 -0.54 -22.64
N GLN A 236 -28.29 -0.08 -22.33
CA GLN A 236 -27.08 -0.90 -22.37
C GLN A 236 -26.27 -0.76 -21.10
N ILE A 237 -25.75 -1.88 -20.58
CA ILE A 237 -24.69 -1.91 -19.58
C ILE A 237 -23.40 -2.25 -20.31
N LEU A 238 -22.40 -1.38 -20.21
CA LEU A 238 -21.08 -1.54 -20.79
C LEU A 238 -20.09 -1.79 -19.66
N ILE A 239 -19.24 -2.80 -19.80
CA ILE A 239 -18.23 -3.17 -18.79
C ILE A 239 -16.86 -3.09 -19.46
N PHE A 240 -15.93 -2.41 -18.80
CA PHE A 240 -14.59 -2.14 -19.29
C PHE A 240 -13.53 -2.71 -18.34
N SER A 241 -12.50 -3.34 -18.90
CA SER A 241 -11.30 -3.78 -18.19
C SER A 241 -10.10 -2.95 -18.67
N GLY A 242 -9.51 -2.20 -17.75
CA GLY A 242 -8.55 -1.14 -18.06
C GLY A 242 -9.14 -0.11 -19.02
N ALA A 243 -8.49 0.05 -20.18
CA ALA A 243 -8.96 0.92 -21.26
C ALA A 243 -9.79 0.19 -22.35
N SER A 244 -10.16 -1.07 -22.14
CA SER A 244 -10.80 -1.93 -23.14
C SER A 244 -12.27 -2.20 -22.80
N LEU A 245 -13.17 -2.05 -23.77
CA LEU A 245 -14.56 -2.51 -23.64
C LEU A 245 -14.60 -4.05 -23.72
N GLU A 246 -15.04 -4.69 -22.64
CA GLU A 246 -15.09 -6.16 -22.51
C GLU A 246 -16.48 -6.71 -22.84
N SER A 247 -17.52 -6.12 -22.26
CA SER A 247 -18.91 -6.55 -22.44
C SER A 247 -19.82 -5.38 -22.78
N THR A 248 -20.87 -5.67 -23.54
CA THR A 248 -21.99 -4.75 -23.78
C THR A 248 -23.27 -5.57 -23.79
N TRP A 249 -24.05 -5.44 -22.72
CA TRP A 249 -25.31 -6.15 -22.56
C TRP A 249 -26.49 -5.20 -22.77
N THR A 250 -27.44 -5.59 -23.62
CA THR A 250 -28.63 -4.77 -23.91
C THR A 250 -29.80 -5.25 -23.07
N ILE A 251 -30.36 -4.36 -22.27
CA ILE A 251 -31.47 -4.64 -21.36
C ILE A 251 -32.72 -5.03 -22.19
N PRO A 252 -33.35 -6.19 -21.90
CA PRO A 252 -34.55 -6.64 -22.60
C PRO A 252 -35.77 -5.78 -22.24
N ALA A 253 -36.97 -6.17 -22.69
CA ALA A 253 -38.19 -5.44 -22.37
C ALA A 253 -38.44 -5.37 -20.84
N PHE A 254 -38.15 -4.22 -20.24
CA PHE A 254 -38.14 -4.04 -18.79
C PHE A 254 -38.56 -2.62 -18.38
N TYR A 255 -39.28 -2.52 -17.26
CA TYR A 255 -39.79 -1.28 -16.69
C TYR A 255 -39.47 -1.24 -15.20
N LEU A 256 -38.62 -0.28 -14.79
CA LEU A 256 -38.25 -0.08 -13.40
C LEU A 256 -39.20 0.95 -12.78
N VAL A 257 -39.97 0.54 -11.77
CA VAL A 257 -40.95 1.41 -11.10
C VAL A 257 -40.26 2.37 -10.10
N PRO A 258 -40.89 3.49 -9.70
CA PRO A 258 -40.32 4.41 -8.72
C PRO A 258 -39.88 3.71 -7.43
N GLY A 259 -38.68 4.03 -6.95
CA GLY A 259 -38.11 3.49 -5.72
C GLY A 259 -37.81 1.98 -5.74
N ALA A 260 -37.74 1.37 -6.93
CA ALA A 260 -37.38 -0.04 -7.08
C ALA A 260 -35.94 -0.21 -7.57
N TYR A 261 -35.37 -1.36 -7.19
CA TYR A 261 -34.06 -1.85 -7.59
C TYR A 261 -34.21 -3.00 -8.59
N VAL A 262 -33.22 -3.18 -9.46
CA VAL A 262 -33.06 -4.38 -10.30
C VAL A 262 -31.60 -4.79 -10.34
N VAL A 263 -31.33 -6.04 -9.98
CA VAL A 263 -29.98 -6.63 -10.01
C VAL A 263 -29.77 -7.33 -11.35
N VAL A 264 -28.65 -7.08 -12.02
CA VAL A 264 -28.28 -7.69 -13.30
C VAL A 264 -27.06 -8.60 -13.08
N TYR A 265 -27.31 -9.91 -12.99
CA TYR A 265 -26.28 -10.92 -12.78
C TYR A 265 -25.61 -11.34 -14.09
N GLU A 266 -24.30 -11.59 -14.09
CA GLU A 266 -23.57 -12.15 -15.25
C GLU A 266 -24.13 -13.53 -15.67
N THR A 267 -24.57 -14.33 -14.68
CA THR A 267 -24.87 -15.76 -14.85
C THR A 267 -26.17 -16.04 -15.60
N ALA A 268 -26.43 -17.32 -15.87
CA ALA A 268 -27.66 -17.77 -16.48
C ALA A 268 -28.81 -17.88 -15.46
N GLY A 269 -29.99 -17.40 -15.84
CA GLY A 269 -31.18 -17.42 -14.98
C GLY A 269 -32.46 -17.02 -15.71
N THR A 270 -33.51 -16.74 -14.94
CA THR A 270 -34.84 -16.34 -15.46
C THR A 270 -35.17 -14.94 -15.01
N ASN A 271 -35.28 -14.01 -15.96
CA ASN A 271 -35.60 -12.60 -15.67
C ASN A 271 -36.92 -12.46 -14.89
N THR A 272 -36.90 -11.63 -13.85
CA THR A 272 -38.03 -11.26 -13.00
C THR A 272 -38.20 -9.74 -12.97
N SER A 273 -39.03 -9.19 -12.09
CA SER A 273 -39.16 -7.74 -11.87
C SER A 273 -38.03 -7.13 -11.01
N ALA A 274 -37.16 -7.94 -10.41
CA ALA A 274 -36.09 -7.49 -9.51
C ALA A 274 -34.70 -8.09 -9.84
N ALA A 275 -34.64 -9.06 -10.76
CA ALA A 275 -33.41 -9.71 -11.20
C ALA A 275 -33.42 -9.96 -12.71
N LEU A 276 -32.33 -9.62 -13.39
CA LEU A 276 -32.05 -9.89 -14.79
C LEU A 276 -30.76 -10.70 -14.91
N TYR A 277 -30.63 -11.44 -16.00
CA TYR A 277 -29.52 -12.38 -16.22
C TYR A 277 -28.87 -12.14 -17.58
N MET A 278 -27.59 -11.81 -17.58
CA MET A 278 -26.84 -11.53 -18.82
C MET A 278 -26.60 -12.81 -19.63
N ASN A 279 -26.51 -13.97 -18.97
CA ASN A 279 -26.12 -15.25 -19.57
C ASN A 279 -24.74 -15.20 -20.25
N ASN A 280 -23.86 -14.32 -19.76
CA ASN A 280 -22.50 -14.12 -20.26
C ASN A 280 -21.63 -13.69 -19.08
N SER A 281 -20.55 -14.43 -18.83
CA SER A 281 -19.63 -14.05 -17.75
C SER A 281 -18.94 -12.74 -18.09
N THR A 282 -18.77 -11.89 -17.08
CA THR A 282 -18.25 -10.53 -17.23
C THR A 282 -16.82 -10.36 -16.74
N GLY A 283 -16.32 -11.31 -15.94
CA GLY A 283 -14.94 -11.33 -15.47
C GLY A 283 -14.57 -10.07 -14.69
N MET A 284 -15.51 -9.47 -13.97
CA MET A 284 -15.23 -8.29 -13.15
C MET A 284 -14.46 -8.75 -11.92
N GLU A 285 -13.18 -8.37 -11.83
CA GLU A 285 -12.32 -8.72 -10.70
C GLU A 285 -12.12 -7.48 -9.79
N SER A 286 -12.18 -7.70 -8.48
CA SER A 286 -12.24 -6.63 -7.47
C SER A 286 -10.91 -5.89 -7.28
N ASP A 287 -9.79 -6.53 -7.62
CA ASP A 287 -8.42 -6.00 -7.53
C ASP A 287 -7.93 -5.29 -8.83
N PHE A 288 -8.78 -5.13 -9.86
CA PHE A 288 -8.40 -4.67 -11.19
C PHE A 288 -9.08 -3.35 -11.63
N ASN A 289 -8.49 -2.69 -12.63
CA ASN A 289 -8.90 -1.40 -13.18
C ASN A 289 -10.22 -1.45 -14.00
N TYR A 290 -11.37 -1.68 -13.38
CA TYR A 290 -12.65 -1.82 -14.11
C TYR A 290 -13.50 -0.53 -14.13
N ALA A 291 -14.46 -0.49 -15.07
CA ALA A 291 -15.52 0.53 -15.11
C ALA A 291 -16.83 -0.04 -15.68
N VAL A 292 -17.96 0.50 -15.24
CA VAL A 292 -19.31 0.17 -15.71
C VAL A 292 -20.02 1.45 -16.13
N ALA A 293 -20.59 1.46 -17.34
CA ALA A 293 -21.41 2.56 -17.85
C ALA A 293 -22.84 2.08 -18.16
N LEU A 294 -23.82 2.86 -17.74
CA LEU A 294 -25.22 2.72 -18.11
C LEU A 294 -25.54 3.69 -19.24
N ASN A 295 -25.83 3.18 -20.43
CA ASN A 295 -26.26 3.97 -21.57
C ASN A 295 -27.76 3.78 -21.85
N ASN A 296 -28.45 4.84 -22.27
CA ASN A 296 -29.84 4.75 -22.72
C ASN A 296 -29.96 4.05 -24.09
N ASN A 297 -31.20 3.84 -24.55
CA ASN A 297 -31.48 3.19 -25.85
C ASN A 297 -31.09 3.99 -27.11
N LEU A 298 -30.50 5.19 -26.95
CA LEU A 298 -29.86 5.97 -28.01
C LEU A 298 -28.33 5.90 -27.95
N GLY A 299 -27.75 5.15 -26.99
CA GLY A 299 -26.31 5.05 -26.78
C GLY A 299 -25.69 6.26 -26.07
N GLN A 300 -26.51 7.10 -25.42
CA GLN A 300 -26.04 8.22 -24.60
C GLN A 300 -25.80 7.73 -23.18
N GLY A 301 -24.75 8.21 -22.51
CA GLY A 301 -24.54 7.90 -21.09
C GLY A 301 -25.66 8.45 -20.23
N VAL A 302 -25.96 7.69 -19.17
CA VAL A 302 -26.97 8.02 -18.17
C VAL A 302 -26.34 8.04 -16.80
N ASP A 303 -25.49 7.05 -16.49
CA ASP A 303 -24.72 6.97 -15.24
C ASP A 303 -23.48 6.07 -15.45
N PHE A 304 -22.50 6.18 -14.56
CA PHE A 304 -21.18 5.57 -14.65
C PHE A 304 -20.55 5.32 -13.29
N VAL A 305 -19.69 4.30 -13.20
CA VAL A 305 -18.81 4.08 -12.05
C VAL A 305 -17.51 3.42 -12.53
N ARG A 306 -16.39 3.72 -11.86
CA ARG A 306 -15.09 3.08 -12.13
C ARG A 306 -14.33 2.83 -10.84
N TRP A 307 -13.35 1.93 -10.87
CA TRP A 307 -12.49 1.59 -9.71
C TRP A 307 -11.11 1.09 -10.17
N GLY A 308 -10.28 0.68 -9.22
CA GLY A 308 -8.93 0.13 -9.47
C GLY A 308 -7.99 1.04 -10.25
N GLY A 309 -8.25 2.36 -10.31
CA GLY A 309 -7.49 3.27 -11.17
C GLY A 309 -7.77 3.16 -12.68
N SER A 310 -8.96 2.72 -13.08
CA SER A 310 -9.40 2.85 -14.48
C SER A 310 -9.43 4.31 -14.93
N THR A 311 -9.04 4.57 -16.19
CA THR A 311 -9.02 5.91 -16.80
C THR A 311 -10.14 6.13 -17.82
N ILE A 312 -11.03 5.15 -17.99
CA ILE A 312 -12.22 5.27 -18.86
C ILE A 312 -13.09 6.45 -18.42
N LEU A 313 -13.67 7.10 -19.42
CA LEU A 313 -14.67 8.17 -19.27
C LEU A 313 -16.03 7.65 -19.76
N PRO A 314 -17.14 8.13 -19.19
CA PRO A 314 -18.48 7.78 -19.64
C PRO A 314 -18.81 8.25 -21.06
N SER A 315 -19.92 7.73 -21.58
CA SER A 315 -20.49 8.18 -22.85
C SER A 315 -21.22 9.52 -22.67
N ALA A 316 -20.98 10.51 -23.53
CA ALA A 316 -21.71 11.78 -23.45
C ALA A 316 -23.26 11.59 -23.50
N PRO A 317 -24.07 12.44 -22.83
CA PRO A 317 -23.71 13.70 -22.16
C PRO A 317 -23.11 13.53 -20.76
N ASP A 318 -23.04 12.31 -20.26
CA ASP A 318 -22.57 11.99 -18.92
C ASP A 318 -21.08 12.33 -18.72
N THR A 319 -20.68 12.54 -17.46
CA THR A 319 -19.34 13.00 -17.05
C THR A 319 -18.82 12.14 -15.91
N TRP A 320 -17.54 12.25 -15.56
CA TRP A 320 -17.03 11.64 -14.32
C TRP A 320 -15.88 12.46 -13.74
N SER A 321 -15.86 12.59 -12.42
CA SER A 321 -14.86 13.30 -11.64
C SER A 321 -14.28 12.43 -10.52
N GLY A 322 -13.12 12.85 -9.99
CA GLY A 322 -12.40 12.09 -8.98
C GLY A 322 -11.72 10.80 -9.48
N SER A 323 -10.93 10.23 -8.58
CA SER A 323 -10.10 9.05 -8.79
C SER A 323 -10.43 8.01 -7.71
N PRO A 324 -11.37 7.08 -7.98
CA PRO A 324 -11.70 6.01 -7.05
C PRO A 324 -10.55 5.00 -6.99
N THR A 325 -9.83 5.00 -5.87
CA THR A 325 -8.75 4.07 -5.56
C THR A 325 -9.22 2.85 -4.76
N PHE A 326 -10.52 2.54 -4.80
CA PHE A 326 -11.07 1.36 -4.14
C PHE A 326 -10.36 0.09 -4.66
N VAL A 327 -9.67 -0.58 -3.75
CA VAL A 327 -9.16 -1.95 -3.89
C VAL A 327 -9.94 -2.75 -2.86
N PHE A 328 -10.91 -3.52 -3.32
CA PHE A 328 -11.83 -4.25 -2.45
C PHE A 328 -11.69 -5.75 -2.69
N ASP A 329 -11.96 -6.53 -1.67
CA ASP A 329 -11.80 -7.97 -1.69
C ASP A 329 -13.07 -8.72 -2.14
N SER A 330 -12.93 -10.03 -2.30
CA SER A 330 -13.96 -10.97 -2.77
C SER A 330 -15.18 -11.19 -1.84
N ALA A 331 -15.34 -10.38 -0.80
CA ALA A 331 -16.52 -10.37 0.08
C ALA A 331 -17.26 -9.02 0.06
N ARG A 332 -16.81 -8.03 -0.72
CA ARG A 332 -17.33 -6.65 -0.70
C ARG A 332 -17.82 -6.17 -2.07
N SER A 333 -18.66 -5.13 -2.05
CA SER A 333 -19.20 -4.47 -3.23
C SER A 333 -18.97 -2.95 -3.17
N ILE A 334 -19.07 -2.27 -4.31
CA ILE A 334 -19.10 -0.80 -4.36
C ILE A 334 -20.56 -0.37 -4.27
N GLY A 335 -20.94 0.35 -3.21
CA GLY A 335 -22.27 0.93 -3.06
C GLY A 335 -22.28 2.43 -3.33
N ARG A 336 -23.31 2.92 -4.00
CA ARG A 336 -23.62 4.36 -4.10
C ARG A 336 -24.14 4.90 -2.77
N ASN A 337 -23.67 6.08 -2.36
CA ASN A 337 -24.07 6.76 -1.12
C ASN A 337 -25.57 7.15 -1.16
N GLU A 338 -26.23 7.14 0.01
CA GLU A 338 -27.67 7.44 0.11
C GLU A 338 -28.00 8.94 0.14
N GLN A 339 -27.03 9.83 -0.09
CA GLN A 339 -27.25 11.28 0.01
C GLN A 339 -28.13 11.80 -1.16
N ASN A 340 -28.27 11.00 -2.23
CA ASN A 340 -28.99 11.31 -3.48
C ASN A 340 -28.37 12.47 -4.26
N ASP A 341 -27.11 12.77 -3.98
CA ASP A 341 -26.27 13.54 -4.85
C ASP A 341 -25.60 12.51 -5.79
N ASP A 342 -25.87 12.67 -7.08
CA ASP A 342 -25.22 11.97 -8.18
C ASP A 342 -24.53 13.07 -8.97
N ASP A 343 -23.40 13.52 -8.42
CA ASP A 343 -22.60 14.60 -8.99
C ASP A 343 -21.56 14.07 -9.98
N ASN A 344 -21.67 12.77 -10.31
CA ASN A 344 -20.79 12.02 -11.18
C ASN A 344 -19.35 11.98 -10.64
N SER A 345 -19.20 11.66 -9.35
CA SER A 345 -17.90 11.59 -8.69
C SER A 345 -17.64 10.24 -8.03
N SER A 346 -16.36 9.92 -7.84
CA SER A 346 -15.96 8.82 -6.94
C SER A 346 -16.45 8.98 -5.50
N SER A 347 -16.79 10.19 -5.05
CA SER A 347 -17.42 10.43 -3.73
C SER A 347 -18.86 9.93 -3.64
N ASP A 348 -19.51 9.69 -4.79
CA ASP A 348 -20.85 9.10 -4.84
C ASP A 348 -20.83 7.64 -4.42
N PHE A 349 -19.67 6.99 -4.36
CA PHE A 349 -19.52 5.57 -4.07
C PHE A 349 -18.63 5.30 -2.86
N PHE A 350 -18.86 4.18 -2.20
CA PHE A 350 -18.12 3.72 -1.03
C PHE A 350 -18.10 2.18 -0.98
N GLN A 351 -17.09 1.60 -0.33
CA GLN A 351 -16.96 0.15 -0.18
C GLN A 351 -17.94 -0.37 0.88
N GLN A 352 -18.64 -1.46 0.56
CA GLN A 352 -19.72 -1.98 1.40
C GLN A 352 -19.83 -3.51 1.39
N CYS A 353 -20.74 -4.00 2.23
CA CYS A 353 -21.14 -5.41 2.27
C CYS A 353 -22.23 -5.62 1.21
N PRO A 354 -22.23 -6.70 0.40
CA PRO A 354 -23.19 -6.89 -0.67
C PRO A 354 -24.66 -6.75 -0.23
N THR A 355 -25.34 -5.73 -0.75
CA THR A 355 -26.72 -5.36 -0.38
C THR A 355 -27.77 -5.66 -1.44
N LEU A 356 -27.35 -6.10 -2.63
CA LEU A 356 -28.17 -6.48 -3.80
C LEU A 356 -29.66 -6.73 -3.52
N GLY A 357 -30.50 -5.89 -4.11
CA GLY A 357 -31.94 -5.81 -3.95
C GLY A 357 -32.42 -4.89 -2.82
N LYS A 358 -31.53 -4.09 -2.22
CA LYS A 358 -31.79 -3.28 -1.02
C LYS A 358 -30.99 -1.96 -1.06
N VAL A 359 -31.21 -1.11 -0.06
CA VAL A 359 -30.45 0.14 0.10
C VAL A 359 -29.04 -0.13 0.62
N ASN A 360 -28.06 0.58 0.08
CA ASN A 360 -26.62 0.39 0.32
C ASN A 360 -26.20 0.65 1.78
N ASN A 361 -25.54 -0.32 2.42
CA ASN A 361 -25.10 -0.25 3.81
C ASN A 361 -23.59 -0.50 3.91
N ALA A 362 -22.81 0.53 4.24
CA ALA A 362 -21.42 0.33 4.65
C ALA A 362 -21.37 -0.58 5.88
N CYS A 363 -20.36 -1.44 5.90
CA CYS A 363 -20.21 -2.46 6.93
C CYS A 363 -19.97 -1.83 8.31
N LEU A 364 -20.42 -2.52 9.35
CA LEU A 364 -19.87 -2.34 10.69
C LEU A 364 -18.51 -3.03 10.72
N VAL A 365 -17.55 -2.47 11.45
CA VAL A 365 -16.22 -3.10 11.59
C VAL A 365 -15.95 -3.54 13.02
N LEU A 366 -15.32 -4.69 13.16
CA LEU A 366 -14.64 -5.16 14.35
C LEU A 366 -13.45 -4.23 14.59
N ASN A 367 -13.55 -3.41 15.64
CA ASN A 367 -12.67 -2.28 15.85
C ASN A 367 -11.57 -2.58 16.87
N GLU A 368 -11.88 -3.35 17.92
CA GLU A 368 -10.94 -3.64 19.00
C GLU A 368 -11.22 -5.02 19.59
N PHE A 369 -10.17 -5.79 19.87
CA PHE A 369 -10.22 -7.05 20.62
C PHE A 369 -9.39 -6.92 21.87
N PHE A 370 -10.04 -6.90 23.03
CA PHE A 370 -9.41 -6.78 24.33
C PHE A 370 -9.27 -8.15 24.99
N THR A 371 -8.07 -8.47 25.49
CA THR A 371 -7.82 -9.70 26.27
C THR A 371 -7.35 -9.39 27.70
N ASP A 372 -8.02 -9.99 28.68
CA ASP A 372 -7.72 -9.89 30.12
C ASP A 372 -8.54 -10.96 30.90
N VAL A 373 -8.79 -10.75 32.19
CA VAL A 373 -9.72 -11.55 33.00
C VAL A 373 -11.20 -11.38 32.56
N VAL A 374 -11.51 -10.37 31.74
CA VAL A 374 -12.80 -10.19 31.06
C VAL A 374 -12.55 -9.69 29.65
N ASP A 375 -12.52 -10.61 28.70
CA ASP A 375 -12.33 -10.31 27.28
C ASP A 375 -13.50 -9.48 26.71
N ALA A 376 -13.20 -8.66 25.69
CA ALA A 376 -14.22 -7.86 25.00
C ALA A 376 -13.91 -7.68 23.52
N VAL A 377 -14.97 -7.49 22.72
CA VAL A 377 -14.88 -7.01 21.34
C VAL A 377 -15.64 -5.71 21.18
N GLU A 378 -15.05 -4.78 20.44
CA GLU A 378 -15.74 -3.57 20.00
C GLU A 378 -16.14 -3.65 18.53
N ILE A 379 -17.33 -3.14 18.24
CA ILE A 379 -17.84 -2.92 16.90
C ILE A 379 -18.02 -1.41 16.70
N PHE A 380 -17.38 -0.87 15.67
CA PHE A 380 -17.49 0.51 15.22
C PHE A 380 -18.45 0.62 14.04
N ASN A 381 -19.16 1.76 13.98
CA ASN A 381 -19.95 2.17 12.83
C ASN A 381 -19.22 3.31 12.09
N PRO A 382 -18.41 3.01 11.05
CA PRO A 382 -17.72 4.02 10.26
C PRO A 382 -18.66 4.83 9.36
N THR A 383 -19.94 4.46 9.27
CA THR A 383 -20.87 5.04 8.30
C THR A 383 -21.40 6.39 8.76
N GLY A 384 -21.81 7.23 7.80
CA GLY A 384 -22.48 8.50 8.06
C GLY A 384 -23.87 8.40 8.71
N ARG A 385 -24.36 7.21 9.08
CA ARG A 385 -25.73 7.00 9.60
C ARG A 385 -25.79 6.03 10.78
N THR A 386 -26.98 5.91 11.39
CA THR A 386 -27.23 4.94 12.46
C THR A 386 -27.56 3.56 11.88
N ILE A 387 -26.83 2.51 12.28
CA ILE A 387 -27.07 1.12 11.87
C ILE A 387 -27.81 0.36 12.98
N SER A 388 -28.79 -0.47 12.60
CA SER A 388 -29.50 -1.38 13.51
C SER A 388 -28.75 -2.71 13.64
N LEU A 389 -28.43 -3.13 14.86
CA LEU A 389 -27.83 -4.44 15.16
C LEU A 389 -28.86 -5.58 15.15
N THR A 390 -30.12 -5.31 14.80
CA THR A 390 -31.17 -6.34 14.81
C THR A 390 -30.87 -7.44 13.81
N GLY A 391 -30.54 -8.62 14.31
CA GLY A 391 -30.20 -9.79 13.50
C GLY A 391 -28.70 -10.04 13.34
N TYR A 392 -27.84 -9.08 13.69
CA TYR A 392 -26.39 -9.29 13.63
C TYR A 392 -25.93 -10.35 14.64
N GLN A 393 -24.87 -11.07 14.29
CA GLN A 393 -24.22 -12.04 15.16
C GLN A 393 -22.71 -11.81 15.22
N PHE A 394 -22.15 -11.89 16.43
CA PHE A 394 -20.71 -12.00 16.64
C PHE A 394 -20.36 -13.45 16.96
N THR A 395 -19.30 -13.98 16.36
CA THR A 395 -18.80 -15.33 16.62
C THR A 395 -17.30 -15.27 16.95
N SER A 396 -16.89 -15.83 18.09
CA SER A 396 -15.49 -15.88 18.51
C SER A 396 -14.89 -17.27 18.30
N TYR A 397 -13.59 -17.29 17.99
CA TYR A 397 -12.79 -18.50 17.87
C TYR A 397 -11.48 -18.39 18.63
N SER A 398 -10.95 -19.54 19.07
CA SER A 398 -9.65 -19.72 19.72
C SER A 398 -8.85 -20.88 19.12
N GLY A 399 -7.54 -20.92 19.34
CA GLY A 399 -6.65 -21.97 18.87
C GLY A 399 -6.75 -22.26 17.37
N VAL A 400 -6.72 -23.54 17.01
CA VAL A 400 -6.92 -24.01 15.63
C VAL A 400 -8.42 -24.01 15.27
N ASN A 401 -9.05 -22.83 15.38
CA ASN A 401 -10.42 -22.51 14.98
C ASN A 401 -11.50 -23.26 15.80
N THR A 402 -11.26 -23.40 17.11
CA THR A 402 -12.29 -23.82 18.06
C THR A 402 -13.33 -22.71 18.16
N LEU A 403 -14.61 -23.04 17.97
CA LEU A 403 -15.72 -22.10 18.21
C LEU A 403 -15.95 -21.97 19.72
N ASP A 404 -15.83 -20.76 20.27
CA ASP A 404 -16.08 -20.52 21.69
C ASP A 404 -17.52 -20.05 21.93
N LEU A 405 -17.96 -19.04 21.19
CA LEU A 405 -19.26 -18.39 21.36
C LEU A 405 -19.83 -17.89 20.02
N THR A 406 -21.15 -17.99 19.87
CA THR A 406 -21.93 -17.15 18.95
C THR A 406 -22.94 -16.33 19.74
N TYR A 407 -22.79 -15.00 19.71
CA TYR A 407 -23.71 -14.04 20.33
C TYR A 407 -24.60 -13.40 19.27
N THR A 408 -25.92 -13.33 19.52
CA THR A 408 -26.86 -12.59 18.66
C THR A 408 -27.21 -11.27 19.32
N PHE A 409 -27.02 -10.16 18.61
CA PHE A 409 -27.32 -8.84 19.16
C PHE A 409 -28.83 -8.66 19.37
N PRO A 410 -29.25 -8.04 20.48
CA PRO A 410 -30.64 -7.63 20.67
C PRO A 410 -30.98 -6.48 19.72
N THR A 411 -32.26 -6.09 19.67
CA THR A 411 -32.68 -4.86 18.98
C THR A 411 -32.02 -3.64 19.61
N ALA A 412 -30.94 -3.19 18.99
CA ALA A 412 -30.10 -2.05 19.36
C ALA A 412 -29.61 -1.36 18.08
N SER A 413 -28.94 -0.22 18.22
CA SER A 413 -28.42 0.53 17.08
C SER A 413 -27.16 1.31 17.44
N ILE A 414 -26.19 1.32 16.54
CA ILE A 414 -24.95 2.10 16.66
C ILE A 414 -25.15 3.41 15.88
N PRO A 415 -25.02 4.61 16.49
CA PRO A 415 -25.02 5.88 15.77
C PRO A 415 -23.88 5.98 14.73
N SER A 416 -23.96 6.97 13.84
CA SER A 416 -22.85 7.36 12.96
C SER A 416 -21.61 7.69 13.79
N GLY A 417 -20.45 7.13 13.44
CA GLY A 417 -19.22 7.26 14.23
C GLY A 417 -19.31 6.70 15.66
N GLY A 418 -20.30 5.86 15.94
CA GLY A 418 -20.56 5.28 17.25
C GLY A 418 -19.91 3.91 17.45
N TYR A 419 -19.84 3.49 18.71
CA TYR A 419 -19.22 2.24 19.14
C TYR A 419 -20.18 1.39 19.99
N VAL A 420 -20.02 0.08 19.91
CA VAL A 420 -20.65 -0.90 20.80
C VAL A 420 -19.59 -1.90 21.27
N VAL A 421 -19.51 -2.10 22.59
CA VAL A 421 -18.63 -3.10 23.20
C VAL A 421 -19.45 -4.31 23.65
N LEU A 422 -19.04 -5.51 23.27
CA LEU A 422 -19.56 -6.78 23.78
C LEU A 422 -18.48 -7.41 24.67
N TYR A 423 -18.74 -7.43 25.98
CA TYR A 423 -17.92 -8.16 26.96
C TYR A 423 -18.36 -9.62 27.05
N GLU A 424 -17.43 -10.49 27.42
CA GLU A 424 -17.77 -11.83 27.88
C GLU A 424 -18.46 -11.82 29.26
N GLY A 425 -18.86 -12.99 29.75
CA GLY A 425 -19.42 -13.13 31.09
C GLY A 425 -20.74 -12.37 31.32
N ALA A 426 -21.02 -12.04 32.58
CA ALA A 426 -22.32 -11.52 33.01
C ALA A 426 -22.28 -10.02 33.35
N GLY A 427 -23.27 -9.28 32.85
CA GLY A 427 -23.49 -7.88 33.21
C GLY A 427 -24.90 -7.40 32.87
N THR A 428 -25.08 -6.09 32.70
CA THR A 428 -26.36 -5.48 32.33
C THR A 428 -26.22 -4.75 31.00
N ASN A 429 -26.92 -5.22 29.97
CA ASN A 429 -26.87 -4.61 28.64
C ASN A 429 -27.41 -3.16 28.67
N THR A 430 -26.73 -2.28 27.95
CA THR A 430 -27.11 -0.88 27.69
C THR A 430 -27.28 -0.67 26.18
N SER A 431 -27.33 0.57 25.71
CA SER A 431 -27.33 0.87 24.26
C SER A 431 -25.95 0.73 23.60
N THR A 432 -24.85 0.82 24.36
CA THR A 432 -23.47 0.81 23.86
C THR A 432 -22.61 -0.31 24.46
N VAL A 433 -23.14 -1.08 25.42
CA VAL A 433 -22.43 -2.17 26.10
C VAL A 433 -23.33 -3.40 26.20
N PHE A 434 -22.85 -4.55 25.76
CA PHE A 434 -23.51 -5.85 25.87
C PHE A 434 -22.64 -6.85 26.63
N TYR A 435 -23.27 -7.89 27.15
CA TYR A 435 -22.63 -9.00 27.86
C TYR A 435 -23.10 -10.33 27.28
N ALA A 436 -22.15 -11.20 26.96
CA ALA A 436 -22.41 -12.51 26.35
C ALA A 436 -23.32 -13.43 27.20
N GLY A 437 -23.21 -13.35 28.53
CA GLY A 437 -23.98 -14.12 29.49
C GLY A 437 -23.08 -14.87 30.49
N SER A 438 -23.64 -15.22 31.65
CA SER A 438 -22.89 -15.94 32.69
C SER A 438 -22.39 -17.30 32.18
N GLY A 439 -21.07 -17.51 32.27
CA GLY A 439 -20.41 -18.73 31.81
C GLY A 439 -20.11 -18.78 30.31
N GLN A 440 -20.30 -17.68 29.58
CA GLN A 440 -19.72 -17.51 28.24
C GLN A 440 -18.33 -16.89 28.37
N ASN A 441 -17.36 -17.43 27.63
CA ASN A 441 -15.99 -16.94 27.54
C ASN A 441 -15.66 -16.73 26.05
N PHE A 442 -14.99 -15.65 25.69
CA PHE A 442 -14.15 -15.66 24.49
C PHE A 442 -12.88 -16.42 24.92
N ALA A 443 -12.46 -17.51 24.28
CA ALA A 443 -11.35 -18.32 24.82
C ALA A 443 -9.98 -17.79 24.34
N TRP A 444 -9.87 -16.46 24.26
CA TRP A 444 -8.74 -15.77 23.65
C TRP A 444 -7.54 -15.69 24.58
N ASN A 445 -6.38 -15.44 23.98
CA ASN A 445 -5.11 -15.28 24.67
C ASN A 445 -4.09 -14.59 23.73
N ALA A 446 -2.87 -14.39 24.22
CA ALA A 446 -1.78 -13.78 23.45
C ALA A 446 -1.27 -14.65 22.27
N ASP A 447 -1.49 -15.97 22.32
CA ASP A 447 -1.04 -16.91 21.29
C ASP A 447 -2.12 -17.16 20.20
N ASP A 448 -3.41 -16.92 20.48
CA ASP A 448 -4.50 -17.06 19.50
C ASP A 448 -5.82 -16.35 19.86
N GLY A 449 -6.58 -16.06 18.80
CA GLY A 449 -7.95 -15.58 18.84
C GLY A 449 -8.44 -15.09 17.47
N ALA A 450 -9.76 -15.02 17.32
CA ALA A 450 -10.44 -14.39 16.18
C ALA A 450 -11.90 -14.03 16.50
N GLY A 451 -12.43 -13.08 15.74
CA GLY A 451 -13.84 -12.71 15.75
C GLY A 451 -14.41 -12.56 14.33
N LEU A 452 -15.67 -12.95 14.17
CA LEU A 452 -16.46 -12.84 12.94
C LEU A 452 -17.75 -12.08 13.24
N LEU A 453 -18.05 -11.05 12.44
CA LEU A 453 -19.34 -10.36 12.45
C LEU A 453 -20.15 -10.81 11.23
N THR A 454 -21.42 -11.16 11.42
CA THR A 454 -22.35 -11.51 10.32
C THR A 454 -23.70 -10.81 10.47
N THR A 455 -24.44 -10.75 9.37
CA THR A 455 -25.84 -10.27 9.34
C THR A 455 -26.87 -11.29 9.88
N GLY A 456 -26.43 -12.40 10.48
CA GLY A 456 -27.30 -13.40 11.11
C GLY A 456 -26.78 -14.83 11.05
N ALA A 457 -27.60 -15.77 11.53
CA ALA A 457 -27.28 -17.20 11.52
C ALA A 457 -27.18 -17.73 10.08
N GLY A 458 -25.95 -17.84 9.56
CA GLY A 458 -25.68 -18.11 8.15
C GLY A 458 -25.99 -16.93 7.22
N GLY A 459 -26.04 -15.70 7.75
CA GLY A 459 -26.07 -14.47 6.96
C GLY A 459 -24.69 -14.14 6.40
N SER A 460 -24.64 -13.15 5.50
CA SER A 460 -23.38 -12.65 4.93
C SER A 460 -22.41 -12.21 6.04
N VAL A 461 -21.13 -12.48 5.80
CA VAL A 461 -20.01 -11.88 6.53
C VAL A 461 -20.12 -10.35 6.44
N VAL A 462 -19.72 -9.69 7.53
CA VAL A 462 -19.67 -8.23 7.64
C VAL A 462 -18.24 -7.76 7.86
N ASP A 463 -17.50 -8.44 8.74
CA ASP A 463 -16.08 -8.21 9.02
C ASP A 463 -15.52 -9.49 9.70
N PHE A 464 -14.24 -9.78 9.53
CA PHE A 464 -13.52 -10.83 10.23
C PHE A 464 -12.10 -10.39 10.60
N ALA A 465 -11.68 -10.64 11.86
CA ALA A 465 -10.31 -10.38 12.28
C ALA A 465 -9.74 -11.48 13.19
N ARG A 466 -8.42 -11.67 13.10
CA ARG A 466 -7.68 -12.73 13.79
C ARG A 466 -6.24 -12.37 14.12
N TRP A 467 -5.67 -13.04 15.11
CA TRP A 467 -4.28 -12.91 15.54
C TRP A 467 -3.67 -14.26 15.93
N GLY A 468 -2.36 -14.27 16.18
CA GLY A 468 -1.67 -15.42 16.78
C GLY A 468 -1.63 -16.66 15.86
N THR A 469 -2.13 -17.81 16.32
CA THR A 469 -2.09 -19.10 15.59
C THR A 469 -3.41 -19.49 14.91
N THR A 470 -4.42 -18.62 14.89
CA THR A 470 -5.74 -18.92 14.29
C THR A 470 -5.66 -19.03 12.76
N THR A 471 -5.65 -20.25 12.22
CA THR A 471 -5.23 -20.51 10.82
C THR A 471 -6.31 -20.46 9.75
N VAL A 472 -7.60 -20.67 10.06
CA VAL A 472 -8.67 -20.78 9.04
C VAL A 472 -9.65 -19.62 9.16
N ALA A 473 -9.64 -18.76 8.16
CA ALA A 473 -10.68 -17.75 7.96
C ALA A 473 -11.99 -18.45 7.52
N PRO A 474 -13.16 -18.13 8.11
CA PRO A 474 -14.46 -18.70 7.72
C PRO A 474 -14.75 -18.51 6.21
N ALA A 475 -15.45 -19.46 5.59
CA ALA A 475 -15.80 -19.35 4.17
C ALA A 475 -16.62 -18.07 3.89
N GLY A 476 -16.16 -17.24 2.95
CA GLY A 476 -16.70 -15.90 2.68
C GLY A 476 -16.02 -14.76 3.46
N THR A 477 -14.84 -14.99 4.06
CA THR A 477 -13.97 -13.95 4.63
C THR A 477 -12.66 -13.91 3.84
N SER A 478 -12.07 -12.72 3.70
CA SER A 478 -10.92 -12.47 2.83
C SER A 478 -9.66 -12.06 3.61
N TRP A 479 -9.23 -12.82 4.62
CA TRP A 479 -8.11 -12.36 5.46
C TRP A 479 -6.73 -12.47 4.79
N PHE A 480 -6.07 -11.34 4.53
CA PHE A 480 -4.79 -11.25 3.82
C PHE A 480 -3.59 -10.89 4.72
N GLY A 481 -2.41 -11.36 4.31
CA GLY A 481 -1.13 -11.15 5.00
C GLY A 481 -0.68 -12.40 5.78
N GLY A 482 0.54 -12.86 5.49
CA GLY A 482 1.09 -14.12 6.04
C GLY A 482 1.51 -14.04 7.51
N VAL A 483 1.81 -12.84 8.03
CA VAL A 483 2.17 -12.62 9.43
C VAL A 483 0.97 -12.04 10.16
N LEU A 484 0.27 -12.87 10.94
CA LEU A 484 -0.83 -12.42 11.80
C LEU A 484 -0.31 -11.44 12.87
N PRO A 485 -1.13 -10.47 13.32
CA PRO A 485 -0.78 -9.67 14.49
C PRO A 485 -0.41 -10.57 15.66
N THR A 486 0.53 -10.13 16.48
CA THR A 486 0.70 -10.68 17.83
C THR A 486 -0.61 -10.55 18.60
N GLY A 487 -0.94 -11.58 19.38
CA GLY A 487 -2.11 -11.47 20.24
C GLY A 487 -1.88 -10.47 21.36
N PRO A 488 -2.96 -9.85 21.88
CA PRO A 488 -2.82 -8.97 23.01
C PRO A 488 -2.51 -9.80 24.26
N ASN A 489 -1.54 -9.33 25.05
CA ASN A 489 -1.31 -9.79 26.41
C ASN A 489 -2.32 -9.14 27.39
N ASP A 490 -2.46 -9.72 28.59
CA ASP A 490 -3.36 -9.23 29.64
C ASP A 490 -3.25 -7.70 29.83
N ASN A 491 -4.36 -6.97 29.65
CA ASN A 491 -4.45 -5.48 29.66
C ASN A 491 -4.02 -4.77 28.35
N SER A 492 -3.92 -5.49 27.24
CA SER A 492 -3.75 -4.91 25.89
C SER A 492 -4.87 -5.36 24.94
N SER A 493 -4.86 -4.81 23.74
CA SER A 493 -5.91 -5.03 22.74
C SER A 493 -5.34 -5.01 21.33
N VAL A 494 -5.87 -5.85 20.44
CA VAL A 494 -5.63 -5.76 19.00
C VAL A 494 -6.62 -4.74 18.44
N GLN A 495 -6.13 -3.55 18.11
CA GLN A 495 -6.92 -2.40 17.64
C GLN A 495 -6.78 -2.24 16.13
N ARG A 496 -7.90 -2.06 15.46
CA ARG A 496 -7.97 -1.59 14.06
C ARG A 496 -7.44 -0.16 13.97
N ARG A 497 -6.71 0.17 12.91
CA ARG A 497 -6.15 1.50 12.69
C ARG A 497 -7.28 2.52 12.54
N PRO A 498 -7.27 3.67 13.25
CA PRO A 498 -8.41 4.61 13.32
C PRO A 498 -8.86 5.23 12.00
N SER A 499 -8.06 5.03 10.96
CA SER A 499 -8.15 5.66 9.65
C SER A 499 -7.93 4.67 8.51
N GLY A 500 -7.80 3.37 8.81
CA GLY A 500 -7.60 2.37 7.77
C GLY A 500 -8.90 2.13 7.02
N GLU A 501 -8.83 2.09 5.68
CA GLU A 501 -9.77 1.26 4.95
C GLU A 501 -9.66 -0.16 5.52
N ASP A 502 -10.79 -0.76 5.84
CA ASP A 502 -10.82 -2.16 6.25
C ASP A 502 -10.59 -3.02 5.00
N GLY A 503 -9.39 -3.62 4.90
CA GLY A 503 -8.99 -4.46 3.79
C GLY A 503 -8.82 -5.93 4.20
N ASP A 504 -9.39 -6.33 5.34
CA ASP A 504 -9.19 -7.64 5.99
C ASP A 504 -7.70 -8.03 6.13
N ARG A 505 -6.80 -7.05 6.32
CA ARG A 505 -5.35 -7.29 6.37
C ARG A 505 -4.82 -7.27 7.80
N THR A 506 -3.81 -8.09 8.03
CA THR A 506 -2.98 -8.05 9.26
C THR A 506 -2.39 -6.65 9.53
N SER A 507 -2.10 -5.88 8.47
CA SER A 507 -1.66 -4.48 8.56
C SER A 507 -2.70 -3.52 9.13
N ASP A 508 -3.98 -3.89 9.11
CA ASP A 508 -5.06 -2.99 9.52
C ASP A 508 -5.14 -2.91 11.05
N PHE A 509 -4.40 -3.76 11.76
CA PHE A 509 -4.39 -3.87 13.20
C PHE A 509 -2.99 -3.58 13.79
N CYS A 510 -2.95 -3.33 15.10
CA CYS A 510 -1.75 -3.35 15.93
C CYS A 510 -2.12 -3.57 17.41
N VAL A 511 -1.17 -4.04 18.22
CA VAL A 511 -1.39 -4.23 19.67
C VAL A 511 -1.22 -2.91 20.41
N GLN A 512 -2.21 -2.53 21.22
CA GLN A 512 -2.25 -1.25 21.94
C GLN A 512 -3.01 -1.34 23.26
N VAL A 513 -2.93 -0.27 24.05
CA VAL A 513 -3.71 -0.07 25.28
C VAL A 513 -5.20 0.13 24.94
N PRO A 514 -6.12 -0.58 25.61
CA PRO A 514 -7.54 -0.60 25.25
C PRO A 514 -8.20 0.78 25.17
N THR A 515 -9.07 0.94 24.18
CA THR A 515 -9.83 2.17 23.88
C THR A 515 -11.35 1.97 23.88
N LEU A 516 -11.83 0.79 24.26
CA LEU A 516 -13.24 0.40 24.41
C LEU A 516 -14.20 1.57 24.76
N GLY A 517 -15.08 1.86 23.80
CA GLY A 517 -16.07 2.92 23.81
C GLY A 517 -15.64 4.21 23.11
N THR A 518 -14.44 4.27 22.52
CA THR A 518 -13.84 5.48 21.93
C THR A 518 -13.03 5.17 20.67
N LEU A 519 -12.64 6.21 19.92
CA LEU A 519 -11.77 6.04 18.76
C LEU A 519 -10.42 5.44 19.19
N ASN A 520 -10.02 4.38 18.49
CA ASN A 520 -8.71 3.74 18.66
C ASN A 520 -7.55 4.74 18.56
N ARG A 521 -6.41 4.37 19.12
CA ARG A 521 -5.20 5.20 19.03
C ARG A 521 -4.43 4.87 17.74
N PRO A 522 -3.80 5.85 17.09
CA PRO A 522 -2.79 5.64 16.07
C PRO A 522 -1.67 4.68 16.49
N CYS A 523 -1.34 3.70 15.64
CA CYS A 523 -0.18 2.83 15.85
C CYS A 523 1.10 3.67 15.73
N VAL A 524 1.71 4.00 16.86
CA VAL A 524 3.00 4.68 16.95
C VAL A 524 4.05 3.64 17.32
N VAL A 525 5.09 3.52 16.51
CA VAL A 525 6.16 2.53 16.71
C VAL A 525 7.53 3.20 16.69
N ILE A 526 8.49 2.63 17.41
CA ILE A 526 9.92 2.85 17.19
C ILE A 526 10.23 2.30 15.80
N ASN A 527 10.77 3.15 14.93
CA ASN A 527 11.08 2.83 13.54
C ASN A 527 12.55 2.44 13.36
N GLU A 528 13.48 3.17 13.98
CA GLU A 528 14.91 3.04 13.74
C GLU A 528 15.70 3.34 15.01
N ILE A 529 16.84 2.67 15.20
CA ILE A 529 17.81 2.93 16.28
C ILE A 529 19.16 3.26 15.64
N TYR A 530 19.75 4.39 15.99
CA TYR A 530 21.07 4.81 15.49
C TYR A 530 21.99 5.22 16.64
N GLY A 531 23.12 4.50 16.74
CA GLY A 531 24.30 4.85 17.52
C GLY A 531 25.27 5.74 16.73
N SER A 532 24.74 6.80 16.11
CA SER A 532 25.52 7.88 15.51
C SER A 532 25.98 8.87 16.58
N ASP A 533 26.71 9.93 16.24
CA ASP A 533 26.96 11.04 17.17
C ASP A 533 26.08 12.22 16.71
N PRO A 534 24.89 12.49 17.31
CA PRO A 534 24.34 11.90 18.55
C PRO A 534 23.60 10.56 18.36
N ASP A 535 23.58 9.76 19.43
CA ASP A 535 22.79 8.51 19.54
C ASP A 535 21.28 8.82 19.57
N GLY A 536 20.40 7.89 19.16
CA GLY A 536 18.96 8.05 19.34
C GLY A 536 18.07 6.99 18.70
N ILE A 537 16.75 7.24 18.78
CA ILE A 537 15.69 6.45 18.14
C ILE A 537 14.80 7.31 17.26
N GLU A 538 14.24 6.74 16.20
CA GLU A 538 13.14 7.32 15.44
C GLU A 538 11.81 6.68 15.83
N ILE A 539 10.76 7.49 15.87
CA ILE A 539 9.39 7.10 16.11
C ILE A 539 8.57 7.43 14.85
N TYR A 540 7.77 6.49 14.38
CA TYR A 540 6.91 6.59 13.21
C TYR A 540 5.43 6.51 13.60
N ASN A 541 4.61 7.37 13.01
CA ASN A 541 3.15 7.27 13.08
C ASN A 541 2.64 6.48 11.87
N ALA A 542 2.30 5.20 12.10
CA ALA A 542 1.83 4.27 11.07
C ALA A 542 0.32 4.39 10.76
N SER A 543 -0.35 5.42 11.27
CA SER A 543 -1.75 5.75 10.93
C SER A 543 -1.83 6.83 9.83
N LEU A 544 -3.03 6.97 9.24
CA LEU A 544 -3.34 8.02 8.28
C LEU A 544 -3.86 9.32 8.95
N ALA A 545 -3.82 9.40 10.29
CA ALA A 545 -4.20 10.58 11.06
C ALA A 545 -2.99 11.18 11.81
N ALA A 546 -3.00 12.49 12.06
CA ALA A 546 -2.00 13.10 12.92
C ALA A 546 -2.24 12.71 14.40
N TYR A 547 -1.17 12.45 15.15
CA TYR A 547 -1.26 12.00 16.54
C TYR A 547 -0.38 12.82 17.49
N THR A 548 -0.90 13.09 18.69
CA THR A 548 -0.23 13.94 19.67
C THR A 548 0.47 13.09 20.73
N LEU A 549 1.81 13.04 20.68
CA LEU A 549 2.69 12.30 21.60
C LEU A 549 2.87 13.01 22.96
N THR A 550 1.91 13.84 23.40
CA THR A 550 2.06 14.61 24.65
C THR A 550 2.09 13.66 25.84
N GLY A 551 3.17 13.67 26.61
CA GLY A 551 3.30 12.82 27.80
C GLY A 551 3.69 11.37 27.51
N PHE A 552 3.92 11.01 26.24
CA PHE A 552 4.65 9.78 25.92
C PHE A 552 6.05 9.84 26.55
N ASN A 553 6.60 8.69 26.91
CA ASN A 553 7.89 8.58 27.56
C ASN A 553 8.80 7.61 26.79
N VAL A 554 10.03 8.04 26.54
CA VAL A 554 11.07 7.25 25.85
C VAL A 554 12.14 6.88 26.86
N GLN A 555 12.33 5.57 27.07
CA GLN A 555 13.35 5.04 27.96
C GLN A 555 14.37 4.24 27.18
N LEU A 556 15.63 4.66 27.29
CA LEU A 556 16.73 4.12 26.52
C LEU A 556 17.82 3.60 27.48
N TYR A 557 18.19 2.34 27.28
CA TYR A 557 19.02 1.55 28.19
C TYR A 557 20.39 1.26 27.57
N ASP A 558 21.43 1.33 28.39
CA ASP A 558 22.79 1.00 27.99
C ASP A 558 23.07 -0.52 28.01
N TYR A 559 24.32 -0.88 27.72
CA TYR A 559 24.82 -2.26 27.67
C TYR A 559 24.81 -3.00 29.01
N THR A 560 24.69 -2.28 30.12
CA THR A 560 24.55 -2.84 31.47
C THR A 560 23.09 -3.03 31.88
N GLY A 561 22.14 -2.59 31.05
CA GLY A 561 20.72 -2.48 31.43
C GLY A 561 20.45 -1.27 32.31
N THR A 562 21.35 -0.28 32.38
CA THR A 562 21.12 0.96 33.12
C THR A 562 20.35 1.94 32.23
N LEU A 563 19.31 2.57 32.78
CA LEU A 563 18.54 3.61 32.12
C LEU A 563 19.41 4.86 31.91
N GLY A 564 19.77 5.16 30.66
CA GLY A 564 20.63 6.28 30.28
C GLY A 564 19.84 7.56 29.94
N VAL A 565 18.72 7.42 29.23
CA VAL A 565 17.77 8.51 28.93
C VAL A 565 16.37 8.09 29.35
N ASP A 566 15.70 8.98 30.08
CA ASP A 566 14.29 8.92 30.46
C ASP A 566 13.64 10.25 30.03
N PHE A 567 13.01 10.23 28.85
CA PHE A 567 12.56 11.44 28.16
C PHE A 567 11.05 11.48 28.00
N ASN A 568 10.40 12.37 28.75
CA ASN A 568 9.00 12.72 28.54
C ASN A 568 8.87 13.62 27.32
N ILE A 569 8.24 13.12 26.25
CA ILE A 569 7.95 13.85 25.03
C ILE A 569 7.05 15.05 25.37
N PRO A 570 7.47 16.29 25.02
CA PRO A 570 6.66 17.48 25.24
C PRO A 570 5.42 17.48 24.34
N THR A 571 4.59 18.53 24.40
CA THR A 571 3.49 18.66 23.45
C THR A 571 4.00 18.69 22.02
N PHE A 572 3.75 17.59 21.31
CA PHE A 572 4.27 17.30 19.98
C PHE A 572 3.21 16.54 19.19
N THR A 573 2.92 16.99 17.96
CA THR A 573 1.99 16.32 17.06
C THR A 573 2.77 15.77 15.87
N LEU A 574 2.80 14.43 15.76
CA LEU A 574 3.38 13.68 14.66
C LEU A 574 2.32 13.50 13.57
N ALA A 575 2.54 14.06 12.38
CA ALA A 575 1.59 13.93 11.28
C ALA A 575 1.40 12.46 10.85
N ALA A 576 0.32 12.20 10.10
CA ALA A 576 0.08 10.91 9.46
C ALA A 576 1.28 10.47 8.61
N GLY A 577 1.72 9.22 8.73
CA GLY A 577 2.87 8.69 7.98
C GLY A 577 4.20 9.43 8.21
N ALA A 578 4.31 10.25 9.27
CA ALA A 578 5.50 11.05 9.55
C ALA A 578 6.39 10.43 10.64
N TYR A 579 7.61 10.93 10.72
CA TYR A 579 8.69 10.45 11.59
C TYR A 579 9.16 11.57 12.53
N VAL A 580 9.51 11.22 13.77
CA VAL A 580 10.20 12.10 14.70
C VAL A 580 11.38 11.38 15.35
N ARG A 581 12.53 12.04 15.37
CA ARG A 581 13.74 11.52 15.99
C ARG A 581 13.89 12.01 17.42
N VAL A 582 14.20 11.10 18.34
CA VAL A 582 14.57 11.40 19.73
C VAL A 582 16.04 11.07 19.88
N VAL A 583 16.88 12.11 19.95
CA VAL A 583 18.34 11.99 20.09
C VAL A 583 18.80 12.31 21.50
N GLU A 584 19.97 11.81 21.87
CA GLU A 584 20.65 12.24 23.09
C GLU A 584 21.12 13.70 23.02
N GLY A 585 21.67 14.18 24.14
CA GLY A 585 22.26 15.50 24.27
C GLY A 585 21.23 16.62 24.44
N ALA A 586 21.73 17.85 24.46
CA ALA A 586 20.92 19.05 24.63
C ALA A 586 20.80 19.82 23.30
N GLY A 587 19.60 20.30 22.99
CA GLY A 587 19.32 21.07 21.79
C GLY A 587 17.94 21.73 21.83
N THR A 588 17.49 22.23 20.69
CA THR A 588 16.16 22.84 20.53
C THR A 588 15.28 21.90 19.73
N ASN A 589 14.19 21.45 20.33
CA ASN A 589 13.21 20.59 19.69
C ASN A 589 12.60 21.27 18.44
N THR A 590 12.46 20.51 17.36
CA THR A 590 11.81 20.89 16.10
C THR A 590 10.61 19.99 15.83
N SER A 591 9.93 20.14 14.68
CA SER A 591 8.85 19.24 14.25
C SER A 591 9.31 17.85 13.78
N THR A 592 10.62 17.56 13.77
CA THR A 592 11.18 16.26 13.34
C THR A 592 12.33 15.75 14.21
N LEU A 593 12.75 16.52 15.22
CA LEU A 593 13.88 16.19 16.09
C LEU A 593 13.63 16.69 17.53
N LEU A 594 13.77 15.79 18.50
CA LEU A 594 13.61 16.01 19.93
C LEU A 594 14.92 15.64 20.65
N PHE A 595 15.30 16.43 21.65
CA PHE A 595 16.53 16.23 22.41
C PHE A 595 16.22 15.70 23.82
N GLY A 596 16.71 14.50 24.12
CA GLY A 596 16.47 13.75 25.36
C GLY A 596 17.18 14.30 26.60
N GLY A 597 18.18 15.18 26.43
CA GLY A 597 18.90 15.86 27.51
C GLY A 597 19.95 15.04 28.26
N GLY A 598 19.85 13.71 28.26
CA GLY A 598 20.88 12.78 28.77
C GLY A 598 21.92 12.40 27.72
N SER A 599 22.81 11.46 28.05
CA SER A 599 23.67 10.78 27.08
C SER A 599 23.48 9.27 27.21
N LEU A 600 23.42 8.58 26.07
CA LEU A 600 23.13 7.16 25.98
C LEU A 600 24.37 6.30 26.19
N GLY A 601 25.51 6.80 25.74
CA GLY A 601 26.77 6.06 25.83
C GLY A 601 26.73 4.74 25.06
N TRP A 602 25.90 4.65 24.01
CA TRP A 602 25.84 3.46 23.17
C TRP A 602 27.13 3.40 22.35
N ILE A 603 28.00 2.46 22.68
CA ILE A 603 29.23 2.24 21.92
C ILE A 603 29.06 1.12 20.90
N SER A 604 29.87 1.18 19.85
CA SER A 604 29.97 0.19 18.78
C SER A 604 29.88 -1.27 19.24
N GLY A 605 28.81 -1.98 18.86
CA GLY A 605 28.65 -3.41 19.12
C GLY A 605 28.08 -3.76 20.49
N ASP A 606 27.79 -2.77 21.33
CA ASP A 606 27.21 -3.01 22.63
C ASP A 606 25.70 -3.36 22.56
N PRO A 607 25.21 -4.20 23.48
CA PRO A 607 23.78 -4.40 23.68
C PRO A 607 23.09 -3.12 24.17
N GLY A 608 21.77 -3.05 24.00
CA GLY A 608 20.95 -1.94 24.48
C GLY A 608 19.47 -2.27 24.36
N ALA A 609 18.62 -1.37 24.84
CA ALA A 609 17.18 -1.47 24.64
C ALA A 609 16.52 -0.09 24.59
N ALA A 610 15.38 0.00 23.91
CA ALA A 610 14.55 1.19 23.80
C ALA A 610 13.09 0.81 24.05
N ARG A 611 12.42 1.57 24.92
CA ARG A 611 10.98 1.47 25.21
C ARG A 611 10.29 2.77 24.86
N LEU A 612 9.10 2.66 24.28
CA LEU A 612 8.13 3.74 24.16
C LEU A 612 6.95 3.44 25.09
N TYR A 613 6.57 4.42 25.91
CA TYR A 613 5.36 4.38 26.73
C TYR A 613 4.42 5.51 26.31
N ASN A 614 3.13 5.31 26.52
CA ASN A 614 2.13 6.37 26.42
C ASN A 614 2.01 7.17 27.73
N GLU A 615 1.13 8.18 27.72
CA GLU A 615 0.86 9.05 28.86
C GLU A 615 0.26 8.34 30.09
N SER A 616 -0.21 7.10 29.94
CA SER A 616 -0.71 6.25 31.01
C SER A 616 0.37 5.32 31.61
N SER A 617 1.63 5.46 31.18
CA SER A 617 2.77 4.58 31.58
C SER A 617 2.63 3.12 31.14
N ASN A 618 1.84 2.86 30.11
CA ASN A 618 1.74 1.55 29.48
C ASN A 618 2.72 1.46 28.31
N GLY A 619 3.27 0.27 28.07
CA GLY A 619 4.12 0.01 26.91
C GLY A 619 3.37 0.22 25.60
N VAL A 620 4.04 0.83 24.62
CA VAL A 620 3.56 1.05 23.25
C VAL A 620 4.41 0.26 22.26
N ASP A 621 5.73 0.22 22.47
CA ASP A 621 6.69 -0.51 21.65
C ASP A 621 7.95 -0.80 22.49
N PHE A 622 8.59 -1.96 22.28
CA PHE A 622 9.85 -2.33 22.90
C PHE A 622 10.79 -3.06 21.94
N VAL A 623 12.03 -2.56 21.85
CA VAL A 623 13.12 -3.22 21.11
C VAL A 623 14.35 -3.38 22.00
N ARG A 624 14.97 -4.57 21.94
CA ARG A 624 16.25 -4.89 22.60
C ARG A 624 17.20 -5.54 21.61
N TRP A 625 18.48 -5.19 21.66
CA TRP A 625 19.50 -5.69 20.72
C TRP A 625 20.74 -6.27 21.39
N GLY A 626 21.47 -7.08 20.62
CA GLY A 626 22.67 -7.79 21.08
C GLY A 626 22.34 -8.76 22.20
N ASN A 627 23.13 -8.78 23.27
CA ASN A 627 22.91 -9.64 24.45
C ASN A 627 22.24 -8.90 25.63
N ASN A 628 21.43 -7.87 25.39
CA ASN A 628 20.76 -7.16 26.48
C ASN A 628 19.78 -8.10 27.21
N THR A 629 19.75 -8.03 28.55
CA THR A 629 18.92 -8.88 29.41
C THR A 629 17.72 -8.15 30.02
N GLU A 630 17.51 -6.88 29.65
CA GLU A 630 16.38 -6.09 30.13
C GLU A 630 15.06 -6.76 29.70
N LEU A 631 14.16 -6.91 30.68
CA LEU A 631 12.88 -7.60 30.49
C LEU A 631 11.88 -6.70 29.76
N GLY A 632 10.87 -7.32 29.14
CA GLY A 632 9.68 -6.57 28.72
C GLY A 632 8.92 -6.01 29.92
N ILE A 633 8.09 -5.01 29.67
CA ILE A 633 7.14 -4.43 30.62
C ILE A 633 5.75 -5.04 30.37
N ASN A 634 4.85 -4.97 31.36
CA ASN A 634 3.45 -5.29 31.15
C ASN A 634 2.93 -4.48 29.94
N GLY A 635 2.42 -5.16 28.90
CA GLY A 635 2.01 -4.56 27.63
C GLY A 635 2.94 -4.83 26.45
N ALA A 636 4.27 -4.83 26.65
CA ALA A 636 5.25 -4.96 25.56
C ALA A 636 6.38 -5.94 25.94
N PHE A 637 6.32 -7.15 25.39
CA PHE A 637 7.27 -8.23 25.64
C PHE A 637 7.92 -8.68 24.33
N MET A 638 9.25 -8.55 24.23
CA MET A 638 10.00 -9.15 23.13
C MET A 638 9.87 -10.69 23.16
N LEU A 639 9.02 -11.25 22.30
CA LEU A 639 8.57 -12.66 22.33
C LEU A 639 9.63 -13.66 21.85
N SER A 640 10.68 -13.19 21.19
CA SER A 640 11.68 -14.02 20.49
C SER A 640 13.11 -13.47 20.71
N PRO A 641 14.18 -13.95 20.03
CA PRO A 641 15.54 -13.51 20.34
C PRO A 641 15.74 -12.02 20.05
N ASN A 642 16.81 -11.46 20.62
CA ASN A 642 17.13 -10.04 20.53
C ASN A 642 17.40 -9.62 19.07
N ALA A 643 17.13 -8.35 18.76
CA ALA A 643 17.50 -7.74 17.49
C ALA A 643 19.05 -7.73 17.28
N PRO A 644 19.53 -7.63 16.04
CA PRO A 644 20.97 -7.62 15.74
C PRO A 644 21.76 -6.54 16.50
N ALA A 645 22.95 -6.88 17.00
CA ALA A 645 23.79 -6.00 17.83
C ALA A 645 24.34 -4.79 17.05
N PHE A 646 24.40 -3.60 17.66
CA PHE A 646 24.61 -2.34 16.94
C PHE A 646 25.83 -2.33 15.97
N PRO A 647 25.67 -1.93 14.69
CA PRO A 647 26.68 -2.15 13.65
C PRO A 647 27.81 -1.10 13.66
N GLY A 648 28.79 -1.26 14.56
CA GLY A 648 30.00 -0.43 14.57
C GLY A 648 29.79 1.00 15.10
N ASN A 649 30.81 1.87 15.08
CA ASN A 649 30.64 3.31 15.36
C ASN A 649 30.47 4.15 14.08
N VAL A 650 30.10 3.51 12.98
CA VAL A 650 30.00 4.18 11.68
C VAL A 650 28.63 4.84 11.57
N SER A 651 28.62 6.17 11.42
CA SER A 651 27.42 7.03 11.39
C SER A 651 26.54 6.86 10.12
N THR A 652 26.58 5.69 9.51
CA THR A 652 25.94 5.36 8.23
C THR A 652 25.08 4.10 8.33
N THR A 653 25.06 3.41 9.47
CA THR A 653 24.26 2.20 9.69
C THR A 653 23.49 2.25 11.00
N SER A 654 22.34 1.60 11.02
CA SER A 654 21.36 1.60 12.11
C SER A 654 20.77 0.19 12.28
N ILE A 655 19.90 0.04 13.27
CA ILE A 655 18.96 -1.07 13.37
C ILE A 655 17.60 -0.52 12.95
N GLY A 656 17.11 -0.94 11.78
CA GLY A 656 15.82 -0.53 11.23
C GLY A 656 14.76 -1.59 11.43
N ARG A 657 13.54 -1.17 11.74
CA ARG A 657 12.35 -2.01 11.69
C ARG A 657 12.05 -2.42 10.25
N ASN A 658 11.76 -3.70 10.03
CA ASN A 658 11.41 -4.28 8.74
C ASN A 658 10.11 -3.67 8.20
N THR A 659 10.09 -3.19 6.95
CA THR A 659 8.98 -2.38 6.42
C THR A 659 7.87 -3.17 5.73
N SER A 660 8.09 -4.46 5.50
CA SER A 660 7.06 -5.41 5.05
C SER A 660 6.53 -6.30 6.19
N GLY A 661 7.11 -6.22 7.39
CA GLY A 661 6.64 -6.92 8.58
C GLY A 661 5.59 -6.11 9.36
N GLY A 662 4.67 -6.81 10.03
CA GLY A 662 3.97 -6.24 11.17
C GLY A 662 4.92 -6.07 12.36
N ASP A 663 4.57 -5.20 13.31
CA ASP A 663 5.27 -5.16 14.59
C ASP A 663 4.81 -6.35 15.43
N THR A 664 5.73 -7.27 15.74
CA THR A 664 5.44 -8.50 16.50
C THR A 664 6.18 -8.55 17.84
N ASP A 665 6.86 -7.46 18.24
CA ASP A 665 7.84 -7.44 19.33
C ASP A 665 8.86 -8.60 19.18
N ARG A 666 9.46 -8.80 18.01
CA ARG A 666 10.48 -9.86 17.78
C ARG A 666 11.74 -9.30 17.16
N GLY A 667 12.89 -9.93 17.44
CA GLY A 667 14.16 -9.56 16.81
C GLY A 667 14.17 -9.70 15.29
N SER A 668 13.28 -10.52 14.71
CA SER A 668 13.03 -10.65 13.27
C SER A 668 12.39 -9.42 12.64
N ASP A 669 11.78 -8.56 13.45
CA ASP A 669 11.19 -7.30 12.99
C ASP A 669 12.28 -6.24 12.76
N TRP A 670 13.56 -6.56 13.00
CA TRP A 670 14.67 -5.61 13.08
C TRP A 670 15.93 -6.11 12.38
N CYS A 671 16.55 -5.28 11.55
CA CYS A 671 17.75 -5.65 10.80
C CYS A 671 18.74 -4.50 10.64
N HIS A 672 19.97 -4.82 10.23
CA HIS A 672 20.96 -3.81 9.90
C HIS A 672 20.71 -3.19 8.54
N GLN A 673 20.57 -1.87 8.52
CA GLN A 673 20.37 -1.09 7.31
C GLN A 673 21.30 0.13 7.27
N PRO A 674 21.45 0.80 6.12
CA PRO A 674 21.92 2.19 6.09
C PRO A 674 20.96 3.09 6.89
N THR A 675 21.48 4.08 7.60
CA THR A 675 20.65 5.06 8.33
C THR A 675 19.64 5.73 7.39
N SER A 676 18.35 5.64 7.70
CA SER A 676 17.24 6.18 6.89
C SER A 676 16.43 7.27 7.61
N PRO A 677 17.07 8.26 8.28
CA PRO A 677 16.38 9.17 9.19
C PRO A 677 15.31 10.00 8.47
N SER A 678 14.12 9.96 9.03
CA SER A 678 12.90 10.65 8.57
C SER A 678 12.40 10.18 7.21
N THR A 679 12.69 8.92 6.88
CA THR A 679 12.24 8.21 5.68
C THR A 679 11.88 6.77 6.02
N ARG A 680 11.15 6.08 5.12
CA ARG A 680 10.87 4.64 5.27
C ARG A 680 12.19 3.87 5.31
N ASN A 681 12.32 2.95 6.27
CA ASN A 681 13.46 2.03 6.36
C ASN A 681 13.64 1.21 5.08
N TYR A 682 14.87 0.85 4.79
CA TYR A 682 15.21 -0.17 3.80
C TYR A 682 14.70 -1.52 4.33
N GLY A 683 13.95 -2.25 3.51
CA GLY A 683 13.51 -3.62 3.84
C GLY A 683 14.71 -4.50 4.16
N CYS A 684 14.52 -5.50 5.04
CA CYS A 684 15.62 -6.34 5.48
C CYS A 684 16.20 -7.14 4.30
N PRO A 685 17.43 -6.84 3.86
CA PRO A 685 17.92 -7.38 2.60
C PRO A 685 18.22 -8.87 2.74
N ALA A 686 17.85 -9.68 1.72
CA ALA A 686 18.25 -11.08 1.66
C ALA A 686 19.76 -11.21 1.92
N ARG A 687 20.09 -12.11 2.85
CA ARG A 687 21.46 -12.31 3.30
C ARG A 687 22.18 -13.16 2.27
N LEU A 688 23.48 -12.91 2.04
CA LEU A 688 24.26 -13.68 1.06
C LEU A 688 25.14 -14.72 1.76
N ALA A 689 25.06 -15.97 1.32
CA ALA A 689 25.95 -17.06 1.69
C ALA A 689 27.01 -17.27 0.59
N VAL A 690 28.29 -17.20 0.96
CA VAL A 690 29.42 -17.38 0.03
C VAL A 690 30.30 -18.54 0.49
N PHE A 691 30.48 -19.53 -0.38
CA PHE A 691 31.17 -20.79 -0.07
C PHE A 691 32.54 -20.86 -0.76
N ALA A 692 33.58 -21.13 0.03
CA ALA A 692 34.97 -21.30 -0.41
C ALA A 692 35.48 -22.72 -0.11
N PRO A 693 35.39 -23.68 -1.05
CA PRO A 693 35.80 -25.06 -0.80
C PRO A 693 37.31 -25.22 -0.52
N ALA A 694 38.14 -24.32 -1.05
CA ALA A 694 39.60 -24.37 -0.86
C ALA A 694 40.02 -24.17 0.61
N SER A 695 39.18 -23.51 1.42
CA SER A 695 39.38 -23.28 2.85
C SER A 695 38.40 -24.08 3.72
N ASN A 696 37.42 -24.77 3.12
CA ASN A 696 36.25 -25.34 3.80
C ASN A 696 35.52 -24.31 4.67
N GLN A 697 35.32 -23.10 4.17
CA GLN A 697 34.64 -22.01 4.88
C GLN A 697 33.42 -21.54 4.10
N VAL A 698 32.35 -21.22 4.85
CA VAL A 698 31.25 -20.38 4.37
C VAL A 698 31.36 -19.04 5.08
N SER A 699 31.04 -17.96 4.39
CA SER A 699 30.65 -16.71 5.04
C SER A 699 29.20 -16.45 4.72
N LEU A 700 28.40 -16.45 5.78
CA LEU A 700 27.10 -15.78 5.78
C LEU A 700 27.36 -14.28 6.01
N THR A 701 26.70 -13.42 5.24
CA THR A 701 26.79 -11.96 5.39
C THR A 701 25.42 -11.39 5.69
N GLU A 702 25.28 -10.76 6.86
CA GLU A 702 24.02 -10.25 7.41
C GLU A 702 23.77 -8.77 7.05
N THR A 703 24.60 -8.16 6.20
CA THR A 703 24.50 -6.72 5.92
C THR A 703 25.14 -6.35 4.57
N PRO A 704 24.53 -5.48 3.76
CA PRO A 704 25.15 -4.91 2.55
C PRO A 704 26.33 -3.94 2.82
N GLY A 705 26.62 -3.63 4.09
CA GLY A 705 27.61 -2.64 4.52
C GLY A 705 29.06 -3.16 4.56
N SER A 706 30.01 -2.30 4.19
CA SER A 706 31.44 -2.63 4.15
C SER A 706 32.23 -2.14 5.37
N PRO A 707 33.15 -2.94 5.95
CA PRO A 707 33.23 -4.40 5.93
C PRO A 707 32.39 -5.02 7.08
N PRO A 708 31.98 -6.29 6.98
CA PRO A 708 31.38 -6.98 8.12
C PRO A 708 32.36 -7.04 9.31
N PRO A 709 31.90 -6.84 10.57
CA PRO A 709 32.76 -6.88 11.74
C PRO A 709 33.59 -8.17 11.83
N PRO A 710 34.86 -8.12 12.29
CA PRO A 710 35.67 -9.31 12.52
C PRO A 710 35.05 -10.23 13.59
N GLY A 711 34.19 -11.15 13.17
CA GLY A 711 33.40 -12.02 14.04
C GLY A 711 32.06 -12.45 13.41
N ASN A 712 31.47 -11.63 12.54
CA ASN A 712 30.15 -11.87 11.95
C ASN A 712 30.21 -12.78 10.71
N TYR A 713 31.02 -13.84 10.78
CA TYR A 713 31.07 -14.90 9.78
C TYR A 713 31.03 -16.25 10.48
N PHE A 714 29.97 -17.03 10.26
CA PHE A 714 29.88 -18.39 10.76
C PHE A 714 30.87 -19.30 10.03
N THR A 715 32.07 -19.44 10.60
CA THR A 715 33.08 -20.36 10.08
C THR A 715 32.68 -21.79 10.39
N TYR A 716 31.94 -22.41 9.47
CA TYR A 716 31.62 -23.83 9.51
C TYR A 716 32.88 -24.67 9.27
N ASN A 717 33.65 -24.93 10.33
CA ASN A 717 34.69 -25.95 10.29
C ASN A 717 34.06 -27.27 9.82
N SER A 718 34.55 -27.83 8.71
CA SER A 718 33.94 -28.98 8.03
C SER A 718 34.15 -30.30 8.78
N GLY A 719 33.55 -30.41 9.97
CA GLY A 719 33.34 -31.68 10.66
C GLY A 719 32.54 -32.70 9.82
N LEU A 720 31.97 -32.25 8.70
CA LEU A 720 31.48 -33.05 7.58
C LEU A 720 32.17 -34.43 7.52
N PRO A 721 31.43 -35.57 7.58
CA PRO A 721 32.00 -36.92 7.68
C PRO A 721 32.98 -37.34 6.57
N ALA A 722 33.14 -36.55 5.51
CA ALA A 722 34.13 -36.73 4.45
C ALA A 722 34.96 -35.44 4.23
N ALA A 723 35.91 -35.17 5.12
CA ALA A 723 36.89 -34.08 4.96
C ALA A 723 37.79 -34.32 3.72
N GLY A 724 37.36 -33.84 2.55
CA GLY A 724 38.11 -33.94 1.29
C GLY A 724 37.30 -33.91 -0.01
N THR A 725 35.98 -33.82 0.01
CA THR A 725 35.17 -33.75 -1.23
C THR A 725 34.99 -32.32 -1.73
N ASN A 726 35.26 -32.09 -3.02
CA ASN A 726 34.80 -30.93 -3.80
C ASN A 726 33.27 -30.97 -4.00
N GLY A 727 32.52 -30.92 -2.90
CA GLY A 727 31.06 -30.88 -2.91
C GLY A 727 30.54 -29.51 -3.32
N GLN A 728 29.33 -29.48 -3.86
CA GLN A 728 28.62 -28.25 -4.17
C GLN A 728 27.67 -27.92 -3.02
N TRP A 729 27.69 -26.67 -2.59
CA TRP A 729 26.96 -26.21 -1.40
C TRP A 729 25.64 -25.55 -1.78
N VAL A 730 24.71 -25.51 -0.83
CA VAL A 730 23.39 -24.89 -0.95
C VAL A 730 22.89 -24.53 0.45
N MET A 731 22.00 -23.54 0.58
CA MET A 731 21.31 -23.21 1.85
C MET A 731 19.86 -23.73 1.79
N GLY A 732 19.28 -24.14 2.93
CA GLY A 732 17.88 -24.55 2.98
C GLY A 732 17.38 -24.81 4.40
N ASP A 733 16.07 -24.64 4.61
CA ASP A 733 15.35 -24.90 5.87
C ASP A 733 14.96 -26.38 5.96
N TRP A 734 15.88 -27.23 6.43
CA TRP A 734 15.71 -28.68 6.34
C TRP A 734 14.73 -29.29 7.36
N ASP A 735 14.27 -28.54 8.37
CA ASP A 735 13.24 -28.98 9.34
C ASP A 735 11.98 -28.11 9.41
N GLY A 736 11.91 -27.00 8.68
CA GLY A 736 10.72 -26.16 8.59
C GLY A 736 10.60 -25.14 9.73
N ASP A 737 11.71 -24.79 10.40
CA ASP A 737 11.71 -23.82 11.50
C ASP A 737 11.84 -22.35 11.01
N GLY A 738 11.89 -22.15 9.69
CA GLY A 738 12.06 -20.86 9.03
C GLY A 738 13.51 -20.43 8.85
N ARG A 739 14.51 -21.28 9.18
CA ARG A 739 15.93 -20.91 9.14
C ARG A 739 16.71 -21.75 8.15
N GLN A 740 17.25 -21.08 7.14
CA GLN A 740 18.08 -21.76 6.17
C GLN A 740 19.48 -22.04 6.73
N THR A 741 19.94 -23.29 6.55
CA THR A 741 21.18 -23.83 7.10
C THR A 741 21.97 -24.63 6.05
N PRO A 742 23.30 -24.87 6.23
CA PRO A 742 24.12 -25.39 5.15
C PRO A 742 23.84 -26.85 4.75
N GLY A 743 23.65 -27.06 3.45
CA GLY A 743 23.70 -28.35 2.77
C GLY A 743 24.93 -28.47 1.85
N VAL A 744 25.40 -29.69 1.63
CA VAL A 744 26.46 -29.98 0.66
C VAL A 744 26.22 -31.30 -0.07
N TYR A 745 26.20 -31.22 -1.41
CA TYR A 745 26.13 -32.35 -2.30
C TYR A 745 27.52 -32.89 -2.62
N GLY A 746 27.84 -34.06 -2.09
CA GLY A 746 29.14 -34.72 -2.28
C GLY A 746 29.26 -35.42 -3.64
N THR A 747 30.46 -35.43 -4.19
CA THR A 747 30.79 -36.17 -5.44
C THR A 747 30.62 -37.69 -5.32
N ASN A 748 30.41 -38.20 -4.10
CA ASN A 748 30.05 -39.58 -3.80
C ASN A 748 28.54 -39.88 -3.95
N GLY A 749 27.70 -38.89 -4.27
CA GLY A 749 26.25 -39.04 -4.38
C GLY A 749 25.48 -38.94 -3.06
N VAL A 750 26.11 -38.48 -1.98
CA VAL A 750 25.45 -38.22 -0.69
C VAL A 750 25.19 -36.72 -0.56
N PHE A 751 23.98 -36.36 -0.17
CA PHE A 751 23.67 -35.02 0.31
C PHE A 751 23.81 -35.00 1.84
N TYR A 752 24.65 -34.11 2.36
CA TYR A 752 24.81 -33.88 3.80
C TYR A 752 24.21 -32.53 4.16
N PHE A 753 23.53 -32.46 5.30
CA PHE A 753 22.88 -31.24 5.79
C PHE A 753 22.88 -31.20 7.32
N THR A 754 22.52 -30.06 7.89
CA THR A 754 22.63 -29.81 9.34
C THR A 754 21.82 -28.58 9.72
N ASN A 755 20.97 -28.70 10.74
CA ASN A 755 20.11 -27.60 11.22
C ASN A 755 20.81 -26.78 12.33
N ALA A 756 22.06 -27.14 12.67
CA ALA A 756 22.86 -26.41 13.64
C ALA A 756 23.45 -25.13 13.04
N VAL A 757 23.29 -24.00 13.74
CA VAL A 757 23.92 -22.72 13.40
C VAL A 757 25.22 -22.54 14.19
N GLY A 758 26.25 -21.96 13.58
CA GLY A 758 27.54 -21.67 14.23
C GLY A 758 28.67 -22.66 13.92
N PRO A 759 29.64 -22.86 14.83
CA PRO A 759 30.69 -23.87 14.66
C PRO A 759 30.12 -25.30 14.75
N ILE A 760 29.71 -25.86 13.62
CA ILE A 760 29.05 -27.17 13.55
C ILE A 760 30.02 -28.32 13.86
N PRO A 761 29.76 -29.16 14.88
CA PRO A 761 30.57 -30.34 15.17
C PRO A 761 30.27 -31.47 14.17
N SER A 762 31.21 -32.40 14.01
CA SER A 762 31.12 -33.48 13.01
C SER A 762 29.89 -34.39 13.13
N ASN A 763 29.32 -34.50 14.32
CA ASN A 763 28.15 -35.32 14.63
C ASN A 763 26.80 -34.60 14.45
N ALA A 764 26.78 -33.31 14.10
CA ALA A 764 25.56 -32.58 13.77
C ALA A 764 25.16 -32.69 12.29
N TRP A 765 26.07 -33.19 11.44
CA TRP A 765 25.80 -33.48 10.03
C TRP A 765 24.99 -34.77 9.88
N LEU A 766 23.82 -34.65 9.27
CA LEU A 766 23.04 -35.77 8.73
C LEU A 766 23.45 -36.02 7.27
N GLY A 767 23.06 -37.18 6.73
CA GLY A 767 23.41 -37.55 5.35
C GLY A 767 22.41 -38.52 4.75
N ILE A 768 21.92 -38.19 3.55
CA ILE A 768 21.02 -39.02 2.75
C ILE A 768 21.67 -39.43 1.43
N TRP A 769 21.49 -40.68 1.03
CA TRP A 769 21.92 -41.14 -0.29
C TRP A 769 21.02 -40.54 -1.38
N PHE A 770 21.58 -39.69 -2.22
CA PHE A 770 20.88 -39.14 -3.40
C PHE A 770 21.19 -39.93 -4.67
N GLY A 771 22.40 -40.50 -4.78
CA GLY A 771 22.76 -41.51 -5.76
C GLY A 771 23.06 -41.04 -7.18
N LEU A 772 23.06 -39.74 -7.47
CA LEU A 772 23.44 -39.19 -8.77
C LEU A 772 24.94 -38.88 -8.81
N LEU A 773 25.71 -39.78 -9.41
CA LEU A 773 27.13 -39.52 -9.71
C LEU A 773 27.23 -38.56 -10.92
N ALA A 774 28.37 -37.85 -11.03
CA ALA A 774 28.49 -36.70 -11.94
C ALA A 774 28.19 -37.01 -13.42
N GLY A 775 27.30 -36.20 -14.02
CA GLY A 775 26.91 -36.22 -15.43
C GLY A 775 27.82 -35.40 -16.35
N VAL A 776 27.27 -34.93 -17.49
CA VAL A 776 28.04 -34.16 -18.51
C VAL A 776 28.35 -32.74 -18.02
N VAL A 777 27.39 -32.12 -17.34
CA VAL A 777 27.55 -30.92 -16.52
C VAL A 777 27.61 -31.38 -15.06
N PRO A 778 28.43 -30.75 -14.18
CA PRO A 778 28.43 -31.08 -12.75
C PRO A 778 27.02 -30.94 -12.15
N ASN A 779 26.57 -31.99 -11.46
CA ASN A 779 25.22 -32.10 -10.91
C ASN A 779 24.96 -31.01 -9.87
N ALA A 780 24.25 -29.95 -10.25
CA ALA A 780 24.01 -28.80 -9.38
C ALA A 780 22.91 -29.11 -8.36
N PRO A 781 23.17 -29.00 -7.04
CA PRO A 781 22.12 -28.97 -6.04
C PRO A 781 21.38 -27.63 -6.11
N ILE A 782 20.09 -27.67 -5.83
CA ILE A 782 19.23 -26.52 -5.55
C ILE A 782 18.33 -26.89 -4.37
N ALA A 783 18.00 -25.93 -3.52
CA ALA A 783 17.09 -26.12 -2.40
C ALA A 783 15.86 -25.25 -2.59
N GLY A 784 14.73 -25.68 -2.04
CA GLY A 784 13.52 -24.87 -1.98
C GLY A 784 12.29 -25.68 -1.63
N ARG A 785 11.24 -25.02 -1.16
CA ARG A 785 9.95 -25.58 -0.76
C ARG A 785 9.12 -25.99 -1.98
N PHE A 786 9.54 -27.05 -2.67
CA PHE A 786 8.83 -27.61 -3.84
C PHE A 786 7.46 -28.24 -3.52
N ASN A 787 7.02 -28.22 -2.26
CA ASN A 787 5.76 -28.80 -1.81
C ASN A 787 5.14 -27.94 -0.69
N GLY A 788 4.19 -27.07 -1.03
CA GLY A 788 3.50 -26.19 -0.08
C GLY A 788 2.68 -26.88 1.03
N ALA A 789 2.56 -28.22 1.01
CA ALA A 789 2.04 -28.98 2.15
C ALA A 789 3.09 -29.26 3.25
N LEU A 790 4.34 -28.87 3.04
CA LEU A 790 5.46 -29.00 3.98
C LEU A 790 6.06 -27.61 4.25
N GLN A 791 6.53 -27.39 5.47
CA GLN A 791 7.22 -26.14 5.84
C GLN A 791 8.70 -26.18 5.49
N ASN A 792 9.32 -27.37 5.50
CA ASN A 792 10.72 -27.57 5.18
C ASN A 792 11.02 -27.54 3.67
N ASP A 793 12.25 -27.14 3.34
CA ASP A 793 12.81 -27.19 2.00
C ASP A 793 13.07 -28.62 1.52
N CYS A 794 12.98 -28.78 0.21
CA CYS A 794 13.34 -29.98 -0.52
C CYS A 794 14.74 -29.82 -1.12
N ILE A 795 15.51 -30.91 -1.20
CA ILE A 795 16.77 -30.93 -1.95
C ILE A 795 16.53 -31.47 -3.37
N GLY A 796 16.82 -30.61 -4.35
CA GLY A 796 16.90 -30.93 -5.76
C GLY A 796 18.35 -31.12 -6.21
N VAL A 797 18.59 -32.04 -7.14
CA VAL A 797 19.88 -32.23 -7.83
C VAL A 797 19.61 -32.39 -9.32
N THR A 798 20.25 -31.55 -10.13
CA THR A 798 20.15 -31.61 -11.58
C THR A 798 21.07 -32.70 -12.16
N ASP A 799 20.56 -33.41 -13.16
CA ASP A 799 21.34 -34.32 -14.02
C ASP A 799 21.20 -33.85 -15.48
N SER A 800 22.17 -34.23 -16.32
CA SER A 800 22.35 -33.66 -17.66
C SER A 800 22.77 -34.68 -18.71
N ALA A 801 22.09 -34.65 -19.85
CA ALA A 801 22.40 -35.49 -21.01
C ALA A 801 22.61 -34.63 -22.26
N ASN A 802 23.61 -34.98 -23.07
CA ASN A 802 23.81 -34.33 -24.37
C ASN A 802 22.69 -34.76 -25.33
N PHE A 803 21.97 -33.79 -25.91
CA PHE A 803 20.80 -33.98 -26.76
C PHE A 803 20.95 -33.26 -28.12
N PRO A 804 21.80 -33.77 -29.03
CA PRO A 804 22.03 -33.14 -30.33
C PRO A 804 20.78 -33.15 -31.23
N PRO A 805 20.56 -32.13 -32.08
CA PRO A 805 21.39 -30.94 -32.30
C PRO A 805 21.09 -29.77 -31.35
N TYR A 806 20.26 -29.97 -30.31
CA TYR A 806 19.66 -28.88 -29.54
C TYR A 806 20.53 -28.37 -28.38
N GLY A 807 21.43 -29.20 -27.84
CA GLY A 807 22.35 -28.82 -26.78
C GLY A 807 22.34 -29.84 -25.64
N VAL A 808 22.31 -29.36 -24.39
CA VAL A 808 22.20 -30.22 -23.19
C VAL A 808 20.75 -30.21 -22.71
N ALA A 809 20.18 -31.39 -22.47
CA ALA A 809 18.89 -31.55 -21.80
C ALA A 809 19.10 -31.79 -20.30
N PHE A 810 18.22 -31.23 -19.47
CA PHE A 810 18.28 -31.34 -18.02
C PHE A 810 17.05 -32.02 -17.43
N VAL A 811 17.28 -32.71 -16.31
CA VAL A 811 16.23 -33.26 -15.44
C VAL A 811 16.57 -32.88 -14.00
N LEU A 812 15.57 -32.44 -13.24
CA LEU A 812 15.69 -32.23 -11.81
C LEU A 812 15.20 -33.49 -11.11
N TYR A 813 16.05 -34.14 -10.33
CA TYR A 813 15.60 -35.11 -9.33
C TYR A 813 15.48 -34.39 -8.00
N PHE A 814 14.43 -34.63 -7.21
CA PHE A 814 14.25 -33.96 -5.93
C PHE A 814 13.59 -34.85 -4.88
N THR A 815 13.80 -34.50 -3.61
CA THR A 815 13.04 -35.06 -2.48
C THR A 815 12.87 -34.02 -1.37
N CYS A 816 11.71 -34.08 -0.72
CA CYS A 816 11.40 -33.31 0.49
C CYS A 816 11.46 -34.22 1.74
N ASP A 817 11.68 -35.52 1.55
CA ASP A 817 11.89 -36.48 2.63
C ASP A 817 13.37 -36.44 3.04
N MET A 818 13.66 -35.67 4.08
CA MET A 818 14.99 -35.56 4.68
C MET A 818 15.29 -36.72 5.65
N THR A 819 14.41 -37.73 5.72
CA THR A 819 14.50 -38.87 6.65
C THR A 819 14.98 -40.15 5.96
N GLY A 820 15.63 -41.02 6.76
CA GLY A 820 16.14 -42.30 6.28
C GLY A 820 17.38 -42.19 5.38
N GLY A 821 18.24 -43.21 5.39
CA GLY A 821 19.53 -43.14 4.66
C GLY A 821 19.44 -43.14 3.13
N ASN A 822 18.26 -43.34 2.54
CA ASN A 822 18.01 -43.35 1.09
C ASN A 822 16.53 -43.03 0.80
N PRO A 823 16.13 -41.75 0.87
CA PRO A 823 14.74 -41.34 0.68
C PRO A 823 14.28 -41.52 -0.78
N PRO A 824 12.97 -41.74 -1.02
CA PRO A 824 12.37 -41.72 -2.36
C PRO A 824 12.65 -40.41 -3.09
N LYS A 825 12.66 -40.44 -4.42
CA LYS A 825 12.99 -39.28 -5.26
C LYS A 825 11.97 -39.15 -6.37
N THR A 826 11.49 -37.93 -6.56
CA THR A 826 10.66 -37.53 -7.69
C THR A 826 11.57 -36.91 -8.76
N PHE A 827 11.10 -36.77 -10.00
CA PHE A 827 11.84 -36.06 -11.03
C PHE A 827 10.93 -35.20 -11.92
N GLN A 828 11.46 -34.08 -12.39
CA GLN A 828 10.84 -33.19 -13.37
C GLN A 828 11.76 -33.02 -14.58
N TRP A 829 11.23 -33.13 -15.79
CA TRP A 829 12.02 -32.83 -16.99
C TRP A 829 12.12 -31.32 -17.20
N LEU A 830 13.33 -30.76 -17.03
CA LEU A 830 13.58 -29.35 -17.29
C LEU A 830 13.74 -29.04 -18.79
N SER A 831 13.92 -30.07 -19.64
CA SER A 831 14.06 -29.96 -21.11
C SER A 831 15.40 -29.35 -21.57
N VAL A 832 15.49 -29.01 -22.86
CA VAL A 832 16.62 -28.26 -23.45
C VAL A 832 16.29 -26.76 -23.39
N VAL A 833 16.66 -26.13 -22.28
CA VAL A 833 16.44 -24.69 -22.03
C VAL A 833 17.68 -23.90 -22.44
N LEU A 834 17.48 -22.69 -22.97
CA LEU A 834 18.54 -21.80 -23.49
C LEU A 834 19.53 -22.52 -24.45
N PRO A 835 19.04 -23.11 -25.57
CA PRO A 835 19.82 -23.98 -26.46
C PRO A 835 20.91 -23.27 -27.26
N ASP A 836 22.00 -23.99 -27.58
CA ASP A 836 23.17 -23.47 -28.31
C ASP A 836 22.79 -22.84 -29.66
N ASN A 837 21.81 -23.43 -30.36
CA ASN A 837 21.37 -23.00 -31.69
C ASN A 837 20.61 -21.67 -31.70
N GLN A 838 20.26 -21.12 -30.53
CA GLN A 838 19.68 -19.79 -30.35
C GLN A 838 20.71 -18.73 -29.90
N GLY A 839 21.99 -19.10 -29.78
CA GLY A 839 23.08 -18.16 -29.51
C GLY A 839 23.36 -17.89 -28.03
N PHE A 840 22.70 -18.60 -27.11
CA PHE A 840 23.01 -18.52 -25.68
C PHE A 840 24.39 -19.12 -25.39
N THR A 841 25.19 -18.45 -24.56
CA THR A 841 26.58 -18.85 -24.26
C THR A 841 26.87 -18.77 -22.76
N GLY A 842 27.92 -19.48 -22.34
CA GLY A 842 28.28 -19.64 -20.93
C GLY A 842 27.80 -20.96 -20.33
N THR A 843 28.19 -21.17 -19.07
CA THR A 843 27.83 -22.34 -18.26
C THR A 843 26.40 -22.23 -17.75
N PHE A 844 25.69 -23.34 -17.68
CA PHE A 844 24.39 -23.43 -17.01
C PHE A 844 24.56 -23.30 -15.49
N GLN A 845 23.70 -22.50 -14.87
CA GLN A 845 23.53 -22.40 -13.43
C GLN A 845 22.04 -22.50 -13.11
N PHE A 846 21.71 -22.98 -11.91
CA PHE A 846 20.35 -23.28 -11.49
C PHE A 846 20.10 -22.60 -10.15
N GLY A 847 18.84 -22.24 -9.92
CA GLY A 847 18.36 -21.75 -8.64
C GLY A 847 16.88 -22.09 -8.50
N ALA A 848 16.35 -21.89 -7.30
CA ALA A 848 14.93 -22.06 -7.01
C ALA A 848 14.43 -20.88 -6.19
N GLY A 849 13.12 -20.64 -6.27
CA GLY A 849 12.44 -19.59 -5.53
C GLY A 849 10.97 -19.44 -5.91
N ASP A 850 10.27 -18.62 -5.13
CA ASP A 850 8.87 -18.26 -5.26
C ASP A 850 8.69 -17.04 -6.18
N TYR A 851 8.54 -17.29 -7.48
CA TYR A 851 8.41 -16.26 -8.52
C TYR A 851 6.95 -15.78 -8.73
N ASP A 852 6.01 -16.15 -7.85
CA ASP A 852 4.62 -15.67 -7.84
C ASP A 852 4.02 -15.40 -6.46
N ASN A 853 4.83 -15.41 -5.38
CA ASN A 853 4.42 -15.13 -4.01
C ASN A 853 3.29 -16.08 -3.53
N ASN A 854 3.42 -17.38 -3.84
CA ASN A 854 2.48 -18.43 -3.45
C ASN A 854 2.99 -19.32 -2.29
N ALA A 855 4.17 -18.99 -1.74
CA ALA A 855 4.96 -19.70 -0.75
C ALA A 855 5.48 -21.09 -1.17
N VAL A 856 5.61 -21.38 -2.48
CA VAL A 856 6.09 -22.66 -3.04
C VAL A 856 7.12 -22.44 -4.14
N ASP A 857 8.33 -22.96 -3.91
CA ASP A 857 9.44 -22.72 -4.83
C ASP A 857 9.31 -23.47 -6.16
N SER A 858 9.80 -22.79 -7.18
CA SER A 858 9.87 -23.21 -8.57
C SER A 858 11.32 -23.03 -9.09
N VAL A 859 11.59 -23.27 -10.38
CA VAL A 859 12.98 -23.44 -10.87
C VAL A 859 13.36 -22.36 -11.90
N ALA A 860 14.54 -21.77 -11.71
CA ALA A 860 15.20 -20.91 -12.69
C ALA A 860 16.48 -21.53 -13.25
N ILE A 861 16.75 -21.26 -14.53
CA ILE A 861 17.93 -21.70 -15.27
C ILE A 861 18.60 -20.47 -15.88
N ARG A 862 19.84 -20.21 -15.49
CA ARG A 862 20.68 -19.14 -16.03
C ARG A 862 21.67 -19.69 -17.06
N ARG A 863 21.88 -18.95 -18.14
CA ARG A 863 23.02 -19.10 -19.05
C ARG A 863 23.53 -17.74 -19.55
N GLY A 864 24.72 -17.35 -19.08
CA GLY A 864 25.30 -16.03 -19.38
C GLY A 864 24.53 -14.91 -18.68
N ASN A 865 23.97 -13.97 -19.46
CA ASN A 865 23.11 -12.89 -18.94
C ASN A 865 21.61 -13.21 -19.03
N PHE A 866 21.25 -14.39 -19.55
CA PHE A 866 19.87 -14.81 -19.75
C PHE A 866 19.44 -15.78 -18.65
N ILE A 867 18.23 -15.58 -18.15
CA ILE A 867 17.57 -16.40 -17.14
C ILE A 867 16.23 -16.84 -17.73
N ALA A 868 15.88 -18.10 -17.58
CA ALA A 868 14.57 -18.65 -17.91
C ALA A 868 13.98 -19.28 -16.64
N PHE A 869 12.72 -18.99 -16.32
CA PHE A 869 12.07 -19.47 -15.11
C PHE A 869 10.60 -19.86 -15.38
N THR A 870 9.96 -20.42 -14.36
CA THR A 870 8.58 -20.90 -14.39
C THR A 870 7.99 -20.74 -13.01
N ASN A 871 6.70 -20.43 -12.92
CA ASN A 871 5.97 -20.32 -11.64
C ASN A 871 5.24 -21.65 -11.33
N THR A 872 5.59 -22.73 -12.04
CA THR A 872 5.06 -24.07 -11.79
C THR A 872 6.05 -24.84 -10.91
N ASN A 873 5.61 -25.21 -9.71
CA ASN A 873 6.38 -26.03 -8.78
C ASN A 873 6.86 -27.37 -9.40
N PRO A 874 7.95 -27.97 -8.87
CA PRO A 874 8.46 -29.25 -9.35
C PRO A 874 7.45 -30.40 -9.23
N THR A 875 7.12 -31.02 -10.36
CA THR A 875 6.14 -32.11 -10.50
C THR A 875 6.71 -33.25 -11.36
N THR A 876 5.98 -34.36 -11.51
CA THR A 876 6.40 -35.50 -12.35
C THR A 876 6.31 -35.27 -13.86
N THR A 877 5.96 -34.06 -14.31
CA THR A 877 5.77 -33.73 -15.73
C THR A 877 6.98 -32.96 -16.30
N ASN A 878 6.84 -32.41 -17.51
CA ASN A 878 7.81 -31.48 -18.05
C ASN A 878 7.58 -30.10 -17.42
N ALA A 879 8.65 -29.40 -17.07
CA ALA A 879 8.61 -27.98 -16.72
C ALA A 879 8.31 -27.13 -17.96
N THR A 880 7.59 -26.03 -17.78
CA THR A 880 7.30 -25.06 -18.85
C THR A 880 7.91 -23.71 -18.50
N PHE A 881 9.08 -23.43 -19.07
CA PHE A 881 9.79 -22.16 -18.93
C PHE A 881 9.15 -21.09 -19.82
N ALA A 882 7.99 -20.58 -19.39
CA ALA A 882 7.24 -19.55 -20.09
C ALA A 882 7.79 -18.13 -19.83
N LEU A 883 8.56 -17.96 -18.77
CA LEU A 883 9.09 -16.67 -18.31
C LEU A 883 10.60 -16.61 -18.47
N ALA A 884 11.12 -15.40 -18.64
CA ALA A 884 12.54 -15.17 -18.80
C ALA A 884 12.92 -13.76 -18.33
N GLN A 885 14.20 -13.54 -18.04
CA GLN A 885 14.78 -12.23 -17.78
C GLN A 885 16.13 -12.08 -18.49
N TYR A 886 16.45 -10.85 -18.89
CA TYR A 886 17.81 -10.43 -19.22
C TYR A 886 18.36 -9.58 -18.08
N PHE A 887 19.50 -9.99 -17.53
CA PHE A 887 20.20 -9.22 -16.50
C PHE A 887 21.66 -9.09 -16.94
N GLU A 888 22.04 -7.85 -17.28
CA GLU A 888 23.42 -7.45 -17.54
C GLU A 888 24.02 -6.77 -16.29
N PRO A 889 25.02 -7.37 -15.65
CA PRO A 889 25.64 -6.80 -14.46
C PRO A 889 26.50 -5.57 -14.80
N PRO A 890 26.64 -4.59 -13.88
CA PRO A 890 27.50 -3.41 -14.07
C PRO A 890 28.99 -3.71 -14.27
N ILE A 891 29.45 -4.95 -14.02
CA ILE A 891 30.84 -5.39 -14.22
C ILE A 891 30.90 -6.69 -15.02
N ALA A 892 31.92 -6.78 -15.89
CA ALA A 892 32.20 -7.99 -16.65
C ALA A 892 33.05 -8.97 -15.82
N GLY A 893 32.75 -10.27 -15.91
CA GLY A 893 33.52 -11.31 -15.23
C GLY A 893 32.79 -12.65 -15.18
N THR A 894 33.40 -13.64 -14.54
CA THR A 894 32.70 -14.87 -14.14
C THR A 894 31.92 -14.60 -12.86
N SER A 895 30.62 -14.88 -12.89
CA SER A 895 29.73 -14.75 -11.73
C SER A 895 29.00 -16.05 -11.40
N LEU A 896 28.54 -16.14 -10.17
CA LEU A 896 27.67 -17.18 -9.64
C LEU A 896 26.24 -16.64 -9.66
N PHE A 897 25.29 -17.47 -10.06
CA PHE A 897 23.86 -17.16 -9.97
C PHE A 897 23.42 -17.28 -8.51
N ILE A 898 22.60 -16.35 -8.06
CA ILE A 898 21.90 -16.39 -6.77
C ILE A 898 20.44 -16.03 -7.02
N VAL A 899 19.55 -16.60 -6.23
CA VAL A 899 18.10 -16.37 -6.27
C VAL A 899 17.64 -16.07 -4.86
N GLY A 900 16.73 -15.11 -4.68
CA GLY A 900 16.14 -14.82 -3.38
C GLY A 900 15.31 -13.54 -3.37
N ASP A 901 14.56 -13.33 -2.29
CA ASP A 901 13.73 -12.16 -2.04
C ASP A 901 14.57 -10.99 -1.49
N PHE A 902 15.15 -10.19 -2.39
CA PHE A 902 16.11 -9.15 -2.04
C PHE A 902 15.51 -7.89 -1.37
N ASP A 903 14.19 -7.74 -1.28
CA ASP A 903 13.53 -6.66 -0.51
C ASP A 903 12.42 -7.13 0.46
N ASN A 904 12.36 -8.43 0.75
CA ASN A 904 11.48 -9.05 1.74
C ASN A 904 9.98 -8.84 1.41
N ASN A 905 9.59 -8.96 0.14
CA ASN A 905 8.22 -8.77 -0.34
C ASN A 905 7.42 -10.10 -0.55
N GLY A 906 8.08 -11.24 -0.39
CA GLY A 906 7.56 -12.59 -0.65
C GLY A 906 7.83 -13.13 -2.05
N LEU A 907 8.40 -12.31 -2.96
CA LEU A 907 8.72 -12.66 -4.35
C LEU A 907 10.23 -12.82 -4.51
N ASP A 908 10.68 -14.04 -4.81
CA ASP A 908 12.07 -14.28 -5.15
C ASP A 908 12.42 -13.67 -6.52
N SER A 909 13.66 -13.25 -6.64
CA SER A 909 14.20 -12.62 -7.86
C SER A 909 15.67 -12.98 -8.04
N PHE A 910 16.41 -12.23 -8.87
CA PHE A 910 17.65 -12.71 -9.45
C PHE A 910 18.88 -11.85 -9.12
N GLY A 911 20.00 -12.53 -8.84
CA GLY A 911 21.27 -11.90 -8.56
C GLY A 911 22.49 -12.58 -9.18
N TYR A 912 23.60 -11.85 -9.19
CA TYR A 912 24.93 -12.31 -9.58
C TYR A 912 25.97 -11.93 -8.53
N PHE A 913 26.67 -12.93 -7.98
CA PHE A 913 27.87 -12.71 -7.17
C PHE A 913 29.14 -12.87 -8.00
N PHE A 914 30.13 -12.00 -7.83
CA PHE A 914 31.40 -12.00 -8.56
C PHE A 914 32.58 -12.37 -7.63
N PRO A 915 33.03 -13.65 -7.60
CA PRO A 915 34.09 -14.10 -6.69
C PRO A 915 35.45 -13.39 -6.84
N ALA A 916 35.69 -12.71 -7.97
CA ALA A 916 36.94 -11.98 -8.22
C ALA A 916 36.97 -10.57 -7.59
N SER A 917 35.81 -9.94 -7.40
CA SER A 917 35.68 -8.58 -6.84
C SER A 917 34.98 -8.55 -5.49
N GLY A 918 34.20 -9.58 -5.16
CA GLY A 918 33.35 -9.62 -3.97
C GLY A 918 32.03 -8.86 -4.15
N ALA A 919 31.81 -8.23 -5.31
CA ALA A 919 30.58 -7.54 -5.61
C ALA A 919 29.45 -8.54 -5.88
N ALA A 920 28.27 -8.31 -5.32
CA ALA A 920 27.03 -8.92 -5.77
C ALA A 920 26.09 -7.83 -6.29
N TYR A 921 25.31 -8.18 -7.31
CA TYR A 921 24.28 -7.32 -7.90
C TYR A 921 22.97 -8.09 -7.99
N PHE A 922 21.85 -7.46 -7.69
CA PHE A 922 20.53 -8.09 -7.68
C PHE A 922 19.47 -7.16 -8.25
N LYS A 923 18.40 -7.75 -8.79
CA LYS A 923 17.17 -7.06 -9.19
C LYS A 923 16.05 -7.60 -8.33
N ASN A 924 15.12 -6.72 -7.91
CA ASN A 924 13.94 -7.11 -7.16
C ASN A 924 12.73 -7.33 -8.09
N ASP A 925 12.80 -6.80 -9.31
CA ASP A 925 11.83 -7.04 -10.37
C ASP A 925 12.14 -8.33 -11.15
N LEU A 926 11.08 -9.05 -11.52
CA LEU A 926 11.13 -10.15 -12.49
C LEU A 926 10.91 -9.70 -13.95
N ASP A 927 10.65 -8.40 -14.18
CA ASP A 927 10.41 -7.85 -15.52
C ASP A 927 11.70 -7.90 -16.37
N TRP A 928 11.52 -8.21 -17.64
CA TRP A 928 12.55 -8.16 -18.67
C TRP A 928 12.98 -6.72 -19.00
N ASN A 929 12.09 -5.73 -18.85
CA ASN A 929 12.25 -4.37 -19.37
C ASN A 929 12.23 -3.23 -18.34
N SER A 930 12.18 -3.52 -17.04
CA SER A 930 11.97 -2.52 -15.96
C SER A 930 12.85 -1.28 -16.02
N GLY A 931 14.04 -1.36 -16.63
CA GLY A 931 15.05 -0.30 -16.62
C GLY A 931 15.62 -0.01 -15.23
N ALA A 932 15.22 -0.79 -14.22
CA ALA A 932 15.65 -0.64 -12.85
C ALA A 932 17.16 -0.83 -12.73
N THR A 933 17.82 0.12 -12.05
CA THR A 933 19.23 -0.03 -11.71
C THR A 933 19.36 -1.15 -10.68
N PRO A 934 20.15 -2.21 -10.94
CA PRO A 934 20.34 -3.30 -9.99
C PRO A 934 20.85 -2.79 -8.64
N GLY A 935 20.31 -3.33 -7.55
CA GLY A 935 20.90 -3.23 -6.22
C GLY A 935 22.30 -3.82 -6.23
N SER A 936 23.15 -3.38 -5.29
CA SER A 936 24.54 -3.86 -5.21
C SER A 936 25.05 -3.94 -3.78
N MET A 937 25.83 -4.98 -3.50
CA MET A 937 26.53 -5.21 -2.23
C MET A 937 27.99 -5.58 -2.50
N THR A 938 28.88 -5.44 -1.51
CA THR A 938 30.30 -5.86 -1.64
C THR A 938 30.77 -6.62 -0.41
N VAL A 939 31.08 -7.91 -0.59
CA VAL A 939 31.66 -8.80 0.41
C VAL A 939 33.19 -8.70 0.36
N TRP A 940 33.81 -8.25 1.46
CA TRP A 940 35.26 -8.14 1.56
C TRP A 940 35.89 -9.46 2.00
N PHE A 941 36.84 -10.00 1.22
CA PHE A 941 37.40 -11.34 1.44
C PHE A 941 38.50 -11.42 2.49
N PRO A 942 38.39 -12.40 3.41
CA PRO A 942 39.56 -13.10 3.96
C PRO A 942 39.69 -14.59 3.51
N LEU A 943 38.80 -15.10 2.66
CA LEU A 943 38.49 -16.56 2.60
C LEU A 943 39.05 -17.33 1.38
N GLY A 944 39.65 -16.65 0.41
CA GLY A 944 40.09 -17.24 -0.87
C GLY A 944 39.02 -17.17 -1.96
N THR A 945 39.24 -17.88 -3.09
CA THR A 945 38.35 -17.84 -4.26
C THR A 945 37.11 -18.71 -4.03
N ALA A 946 35.95 -18.07 -3.86
CA ALA A 946 34.66 -18.75 -3.77
C ALA A 946 34.26 -19.43 -5.09
N THR A 947 33.51 -20.54 -4.99
CA THR A 947 33.02 -21.29 -6.17
C THR A 947 31.51 -21.49 -6.17
N THR A 948 30.86 -21.28 -5.04
CA THR A 948 29.40 -21.35 -4.88
C THR A 948 28.97 -20.17 -4.03
N ALA A 949 27.82 -19.59 -4.36
CA ALA A 949 27.15 -18.56 -3.60
C ALA A 949 25.66 -18.87 -3.68
N ASP A 950 24.94 -18.53 -2.63
CA ASP A 950 23.51 -18.77 -2.47
C ASP A 950 22.94 -17.63 -1.63
N THR A 951 21.64 -17.37 -1.69
CA THR A 951 21.03 -16.50 -0.66
C THR A 951 20.80 -17.30 0.61
N TRP A 952 20.43 -16.62 1.69
CA TRP A 952 19.74 -17.25 2.79
C TRP A 952 18.77 -16.27 3.46
N SER A 953 17.59 -16.76 3.83
CA SER A 953 16.78 -16.13 4.86
C SER A 953 17.40 -16.45 6.22
N GLY A 954 17.92 -15.42 6.87
CA GLY A 954 18.31 -15.46 8.26
C GLY A 954 17.44 -14.53 9.06
N TYR A 955 16.86 -15.06 10.14
CA TYR A 955 16.40 -14.38 11.36
C TYR A 955 15.83 -12.98 11.21
#